data_AF-A0A286TE80-F1
#
_entry.id   AF-A0A286TE80-F1
#
_cell.length_a   1.000
_cell.length_b   1.000
_cell.length_c   1.000
_cell.angle_alpha   90.00
_cell.angle_beta   90.00
_cell.angle_gamma   90.00
#
_symmetry.space_group_name_H-M   'P 1'
#
loop_
_entity.id
_entity.type
_entity.pdbx_description
1 polymer ?
#
loop_
_entity_poly.entity_id
_entity_poly.type
_entity_poly.pdbx_seq_one_letter_code
_entity_poly.pdbx_strand_id
1 'polypeptide(L)'
;MKFTYPSELPVSAARDDIAKAVSSSQVVIVSGQTGSGKTTQLPKILLELGRGTHGRQIVHTQPRRLAARTVAERIASEMGVHLGDEIGYQVRFTDETSPKTRLRVVTDGILLAQIQRDPQLRQYDTIVIDEAHERSLNIDFLLGYLTALLPKRRDLKLIITSATIDSVKFQEHFEHALHEKVPVIEVSGRTYPVQVVYEPLGTAPALMRHVPGFETGAMPGEESYAELSAAPSDGGRDRGSSREPDMDMPTAVARACAELIIHSSHERGARDILVFASGERDIHEFENALRRHYGPRADDMRHPDAIEIMPLFARLSSKEQHRVFEPHTHQRIVIATNVAETSLTVPGIRYVVDPGTARISRYSKTAKVQRLPIEPISQASADQRSGRCGRIADGIAIRLYSREDYETRPRFTEPEILRTSLGAVVLHMLSVGVARTAEDVTNFGFIDPPDMKAVSDGFNELTELKAIGRKRGEVTLTHVGRQLARIPIDVRLGRMVIEAAKSSTPDTLAAVLVIVAFLSLQDPRERPDEARDEADRIHNRYADPSSDYLTALNIWDRIFQADGEPSNNALRRICKSEYFSWLRVRQWKDLVNQLTEMCRELKFKVGSPQPASRPDLAVRQLPINQQAAHSLCCSWDDRGIHTSMLSGLLSMMGMQIVREPKASDFAGLKGAAKAKAIKRAQKMAKNDYQGARGTHFALFPASAVAKSTPQWVMSTELVETSRLWARYSAAIDPAWASRWPGS
;
A
#
# COMPACT_ATOMS: atom_id res chain seq x y z
N MET A 1 -28.89 -22.74 -0.67
CA MET A 1 -27.46 -22.77 -1.07
C MET A 1 -27.19 -23.98 -1.94
N LYS A 2 -26.57 -23.78 -3.11
CA LYS A 2 -26.12 -24.86 -4.02
C LYS A 2 -24.63 -25.11 -3.84
N PHE A 3 -24.23 -26.38 -3.70
CA PHE A 3 -22.82 -26.77 -3.59
C PHE A 3 -22.38 -27.41 -4.91
N THR A 4 -21.76 -26.60 -5.79
CA THR A 4 -21.21 -27.06 -7.06
C THR A 4 -19.72 -26.74 -7.12
N TYR A 5 -18.89 -27.73 -7.42
CA TYR A 5 -17.43 -27.57 -7.46
C TYR A 5 -16.95 -27.77 -8.90
N PRO A 6 -16.41 -26.73 -9.56
CA PRO A 6 -15.91 -26.85 -10.92
C PRO A 6 -14.74 -27.83 -10.98
N SER A 7 -14.84 -28.86 -11.84
CA SER A 7 -13.81 -29.92 -11.97
C SER A 7 -12.49 -29.41 -12.52
N GLU A 8 -12.50 -28.27 -13.22
CA GLU A 8 -11.29 -27.62 -13.71
C GLU A 8 -10.43 -27.00 -12.60
N LEU A 9 -11.01 -26.69 -11.43
CA LEU A 9 -10.28 -26.07 -10.32
C LEU A 9 -9.55 -27.13 -9.48
N PRO A 10 -8.24 -27.00 -9.26
CA PRO A 10 -7.47 -27.95 -8.47
C PRO A 10 -8.01 -28.21 -7.06
N VAL A 11 -8.51 -27.18 -6.37
CA VAL A 11 -9.06 -27.35 -5.01
C VAL A 11 -10.28 -28.26 -5.00
N SER A 12 -11.06 -28.31 -6.09
CA SER A 12 -12.20 -29.21 -6.20
C SER A 12 -11.77 -30.68 -6.21
N ALA A 13 -10.59 -31.00 -6.76
CA ALA A 13 -10.07 -32.36 -6.78
C ALA A 13 -9.57 -32.81 -5.40
N ALA A 14 -9.01 -31.88 -4.61
CA ALA A 14 -8.56 -32.13 -3.23
C ALA A 14 -9.69 -32.02 -2.19
N ARG A 15 -10.95 -31.89 -2.62
CA ARG A 15 -12.10 -31.61 -1.75
C ARG A 15 -12.23 -32.63 -0.61
N ASP A 16 -12.15 -33.92 -0.92
CA ASP A 16 -12.37 -34.98 0.07
C ASP A 16 -11.24 -35.04 1.09
N ASP A 17 -9.99 -34.83 0.66
CA ASP A 17 -8.83 -34.73 1.54
C ASP A 17 -8.94 -33.51 2.48
N ILE A 18 -9.36 -32.36 1.94
CA ILE A 18 -9.63 -31.15 2.73
C ILE A 18 -10.74 -31.43 3.75
N ALA A 19 -11.85 -32.03 3.31
CA ALA A 19 -12.98 -32.34 4.18
C ALA A 19 -12.59 -33.27 5.33
N LYS A 20 -11.77 -34.29 5.03
CA LYS A 20 -11.24 -35.23 6.01
C LYS A 20 -10.33 -34.53 7.01
N ALA A 21 -9.38 -33.72 6.54
CA ALA A 21 -8.45 -32.99 7.41
C ALA A 21 -9.16 -31.99 8.32
N VAL A 22 -10.14 -31.23 7.80
CA VAL A 22 -10.94 -30.29 8.60
C VAL A 22 -11.74 -31.02 9.68
N SER A 23 -12.22 -32.22 9.38
CA SER A 23 -12.94 -33.04 10.36
C SER A 23 -12.00 -33.55 11.46
N SER A 24 -10.80 -34.02 11.11
CA SER A 24 -9.87 -34.66 12.05
C SER A 24 -8.96 -33.72 12.82
N SER A 25 -8.69 -32.52 12.32
CA SER A 25 -7.65 -31.63 12.87
C SER A 25 -8.20 -30.24 13.20
N GLN A 26 -7.72 -29.63 14.28
CA GLN A 26 -8.17 -28.29 14.69
C GLN A 26 -7.67 -27.20 13.74
N VAL A 27 -6.42 -27.32 13.29
CA VAL A 27 -5.77 -26.44 12.32
C VAL A 27 -5.52 -27.22 11.03
N VAL A 28 -5.80 -26.61 9.88
CA VAL A 28 -5.47 -27.17 8.56
C VAL A 28 -4.82 -26.09 7.71
N ILE A 29 -3.72 -26.43 7.06
CA ILE A 29 -3.03 -25.53 6.13
C ILE A 29 -3.30 -26.01 4.71
N VAL A 30 -3.78 -25.12 3.85
CA VAL A 30 -4.03 -25.40 2.43
C VAL A 30 -3.09 -24.56 1.59
N SER A 31 -2.08 -25.19 1.02
CA SER A 31 -1.10 -24.54 0.13
C SER A 31 -1.48 -24.75 -1.32
N GLY A 32 -1.27 -23.75 -2.17
CA GLY A 32 -1.42 -23.91 -3.62
C GLY A 32 -1.36 -22.58 -4.35
N GLN A 33 -0.97 -22.56 -5.62
CA GLN A 33 -0.76 -21.32 -6.36
C GLN A 33 -2.03 -20.45 -6.50
N THR A 34 -1.86 -19.17 -6.83
CA THR A 34 -2.99 -18.29 -7.18
C THR A 34 -3.79 -18.89 -8.35
N GLY A 35 -5.12 -18.80 -8.30
CA GLY A 35 -5.99 -19.40 -9.31
C GLY A 35 -6.37 -20.87 -9.06
N SER A 36 -5.81 -21.54 -8.05
CA SER A 36 -6.21 -22.92 -7.72
C SER A 36 -7.64 -23.07 -7.17
N GLY A 37 -8.28 -21.95 -6.81
CA GLY A 37 -9.67 -21.91 -6.31
C GLY A 37 -9.81 -21.85 -4.79
N LYS A 38 -8.71 -21.81 -4.01
CA LYS A 38 -8.70 -21.86 -2.53
C LYS A 38 -9.72 -20.90 -1.91
N THR A 39 -9.57 -19.63 -2.23
CA THR A 39 -10.38 -18.51 -1.72
C THR A 39 -11.88 -18.69 -1.97
N THR A 40 -12.27 -19.24 -3.12
CA THR A 40 -13.70 -19.38 -3.48
C THR A 40 -14.31 -20.71 -3.07
N GLN A 41 -13.52 -21.80 -3.09
CA GLN A 41 -14.05 -23.16 -2.94
C GLN A 41 -13.92 -23.67 -1.51
N LEU A 42 -12.87 -23.29 -0.75
CA LEU A 42 -12.72 -23.71 0.65
C LEU A 42 -13.92 -23.32 1.52
N PRO A 43 -14.44 -22.06 1.47
CA PRO A 43 -15.59 -21.70 2.29
C PRO A 43 -16.84 -22.54 1.99
N LYS A 44 -17.03 -22.95 0.72
CA LYS A 44 -18.13 -23.83 0.31
C LYS A 44 -18.00 -25.22 0.92
N ILE A 45 -16.80 -25.80 0.90
CA ILE A 45 -16.50 -27.10 1.54
C ILE A 45 -16.82 -27.02 3.04
N LEU A 46 -16.39 -25.94 3.71
CA LEU A 46 -16.67 -25.75 5.14
C LEU A 46 -18.17 -25.62 5.45
N LEU A 47 -18.91 -24.87 4.64
CA LEU A 47 -20.37 -24.74 4.77
C LEU A 47 -21.10 -26.07 4.55
N GLU A 48 -20.62 -26.89 3.62
CA GLU A 48 -21.14 -28.22 3.32
C GLU A 48 -20.89 -29.21 4.46
N LEU A 49 -19.74 -29.09 5.15
CA LEU A 49 -19.43 -29.81 6.40
C LEU A 49 -20.27 -29.34 7.60
N GLY A 50 -21.21 -28.42 7.40
CA GLY A 50 -22.07 -27.90 8.46
C GLY A 50 -21.44 -26.83 9.33
N ARG A 51 -20.28 -26.27 8.95
CA ARG A 51 -19.73 -25.08 9.63
C ARG A 51 -20.55 -23.84 9.34
N GLY A 52 -20.47 -22.84 10.21
CA GLY A 52 -21.30 -21.65 10.15
C GLY A 52 -22.79 -21.96 10.32
N THR A 53 -23.12 -22.88 11.21
CA THR A 53 -24.51 -23.24 11.56
C THR A 53 -24.77 -23.06 13.07
N HIS A 54 -25.98 -23.35 13.54
CA HIS A 54 -26.33 -23.32 14.97
C HIS A 54 -26.04 -21.97 15.65
N GLY A 55 -26.31 -20.87 14.94
CA GLY A 55 -26.06 -19.51 15.43
C GLY A 55 -24.60 -19.05 15.38
N ARG A 56 -23.69 -19.87 14.83
CA ARG A 56 -22.29 -19.50 14.58
C ARG A 56 -22.02 -19.27 13.10
N GLN A 57 -20.92 -18.61 12.81
CA GLN A 57 -20.51 -18.22 11.47
C GLN A 57 -19.10 -18.74 11.14
N ILE A 58 -18.81 -18.81 9.85
CA ILE A 58 -17.46 -18.87 9.31
C ILE A 58 -17.02 -17.43 9.03
N VAL A 59 -15.86 -17.04 9.53
CA VAL A 59 -15.22 -15.78 9.11
C VAL A 59 -14.05 -16.10 8.19
N HIS A 60 -14.00 -15.42 7.05
CA HIS A 60 -12.97 -15.60 6.03
C HIS A 60 -12.26 -14.27 5.80
N THR A 61 -11.02 -14.16 6.24
CA THR A 61 -10.28 -12.91 6.15
C THR A 61 -9.61 -12.75 4.79
N GLN A 62 -9.45 -11.50 4.37
CA GLN A 62 -8.75 -11.08 3.16
C GLN A 62 -7.89 -9.85 3.48
N PRO A 63 -6.67 -9.75 2.93
CA PRO A 63 -5.81 -8.59 3.17
C PRO A 63 -6.37 -7.29 2.56
N ARG A 64 -7.20 -7.39 1.52
CA ARG A 64 -7.67 -6.24 0.72
C ARG A 64 -9.19 -6.11 0.72
N ARG A 65 -9.68 -4.87 0.78
CA ARG A 65 -11.13 -4.56 0.76
C ARG A 65 -11.82 -5.02 -0.53
N LEU A 66 -11.19 -4.74 -1.68
CA LEU A 66 -11.76 -5.13 -2.97
C LEU A 66 -11.84 -6.66 -3.08
N ALA A 67 -10.79 -7.37 -2.67
CA ALA A 67 -10.76 -8.83 -2.65
C ALA A 67 -11.89 -9.39 -1.77
N ALA A 68 -12.06 -8.89 -0.55
CA ALA A 68 -13.13 -9.32 0.36
C ALA A 68 -14.52 -9.21 -0.29
N ARG A 69 -14.81 -8.07 -0.92
CA ARG A 69 -16.07 -7.85 -1.64
C ARG A 69 -16.23 -8.79 -2.83
N THR A 70 -15.25 -8.84 -3.73
CA THR A 70 -15.36 -9.64 -4.96
C THR A 70 -15.43 -11.15 -4.67
N VAL A 71 -14.76 -11.62 -3.62
CA VAL A 71 -14.82 -13.01 -3.18
C VAL A 71 -16.20 -13.34 -2.66
N ALA A 72 -16.79 -12.48 -1.81
CA ALA A 72 -18.15 -12.67 -1.32
C ALA A 72 -19.20 -12.65 -2.44
N GLU A 73 -19.13 -11.66 -3.35
CA GLU A 73 -19.99 -11.57 -4.54
C GLU A 73 -19.90 -12.85 -5.39
N ARG A 74 -18.68 -13.34 -5.63
CA ARG A 74 -18.45 -14.56 -6.41
C ARG A 74 -19.02 -15.80 -5.74
N ILE A 75 -18.77 -15.98 -4.44
CA ILE A 75 -19.29 -17.13 -3.68
C ILE A 75 -20.82 -17.10 -3.63
N ALA A 76 -21.43 -15.93 -3.36
CA ALA A 76 -22.88 -15.77 -3.36
C ALA A 76 -23.50 -16.15 -4.72
N SER A 77 -22.90 -15.66 -5.81
CA SER A 77 -23.33 -16.00 -7.17
C SER A 77 -23.20 -17.50 -7.47
N GLU A 78 -22.09 -18.15 -7.12
CA GLU A 78 -21.89 -19.59 -7.35
C GLU A 78 -22.86 -20.44 -6.53
N MET A 79 -23.20 -20.00 -5.31
CA MET A 79 -24.11 -20.72 -4.43
C MET A 79 -25.59 -20.42 -4.69
N GLY A 80 -25.88 -19.48 -5.61
CA GLY A 80 -27.23 -19.06 -5.98
C GLY A 80 -27.99 -18.38 -4.85
N VAL A 81 -27.32 -17.51 -4.08
CA VAL A 81 -27.93 -16.74 -2.98
C VAL A 81 -27.71 -15.24 -3.19
N HIS A 82 -28.53 -14.42 -2.54
CA HIS A 82 -28.33 -12.97 -2.52
C HIS A 82 -27.21 -12.60 -1.56
N LEU A 83 -26.34 -11.69 -2.00
CA LEU A 83 -25.30 -11.12 -1.14
C LEU A 83 -25.98 -10.38 0.04
N GLY A 84 -25.46 -10.60 1.25
CA GLY A 84 -26.03 -10.07 2.49
C GLY A 84 -26.95 -11.04 3.24
N ASP A 85 -27.47 -12.08 2.58
CA ASP A 85 -28.23 -13.15 3.23
C ASP A 85 -27.28 -14.19 3.85
N GLU A 86 -27.17 -15.41 3.30
CA GLU A 86 -26.30 -16.46 3.86
C GLU A 86 -24.80 -16.19 3.65
N ILE A 87 -24.45 -15.46 2.60
CA ILE A 87 -23.08 -15.04 2.29
C ILE A 87 -23.06 -13.51 2.33
N GLY A 88 -22.16 -12.94 3.12
CA GLY A 88 -22.02 -11.49 3.22
C GLY A 88 -20.57 -11.08 3.40
N TYR A 89 -20.32 -9.78 3.36
CA TYR A 89 -18.99 -9.24 3.62
C TYR A 89 -19.02 -8.05 4.55
N GLN A 90 -17.92 -7.86 5.28
CA GLN A 90 -17.71 -6.69 6.11
C GLN A 90 -16.28 -6.18 5.92
N VAL A 91 -16.16 -5.00 5.34
CA VAL A 91 -14.90 -4.27 5.26
C VAL A 91 -15.01 -3.01 6.10
N ARG A 92 -13.89 -2.32 6.28
CA ARG A 92 -13.91 -1.05 7.00
C ARG A 92 -14.97 -0.12 6.40
N PHE A 93 -15.94 0.23 7.24
CA PHE A 93 -17.05 1.13 6.95
C PHE A 93 -18.14 0.65 5.97
N THR A 94 -18.15 -0.63 5.63
CA THR A 94 -19.23 -1.21 4.82
C THR A 94 -19.52 -2.59 5.36
N ASP A 95 -20.79 -2.81 5.75
CA ASP A 95 -21.27 -4.06 6.29
C ASP A 95 -22.49 -4.50 5.47
N GLU A 96 -22.31 -5.54 4.65
CA GLU A 96 -23.36 -6.15 3.84
C GLU A 96 -23.58 -7.57 4.36
N THR A 97 -24.15 -7.63 5.57
CA THR A 97 -24.44 -8.89 6.28
C THR A 97 -25.79 -8.79 7.00
N SER A 98 -26.35 -9.94 7.35
CA SER A 98 -27.61 -10.06 8.08
C SER A 98 -27.50 -11.09 9.20
N PRO A 99 -28.48 -11.20 10.10
CA PRO A 99 -28.55 -12.27 11.09
C PRO A 99 -28.56 -13.69 10.48
N LYS A 100 -28.90 -13.84 9.18
CA LYS A 100 -28.89 -15.12 8.46
C LYS A 100 -27.51 -15.48 7.90
N THR A 101 -26.55 -14.56 7.90
CA THR A 101 -25.22 -14.78 7.34
C THR A 101 -24.53 -15.95 8.03
N ARG A 102 -24.06 -16.90 7.23
CA ARG A 102 -23.34 -18.11 7.65
C ARG A 102 -21.86 -18.02 7.31
N LEU A 103 -21.52 -17.41 6.18
CA LEU A 103 -20.15 -17.07 5.79
C LEU A 103 -20.02 -15.56 5.70
N ARG A 104 -19.09 -15.00 6.48
CA ARG A 104 -18.75 -13.59 6.46
C ARG A 104 -17.33 -13.40 5.97
N VAL A 105 -17.17 -12.81 4.79
CA VAL A 105 -15.86 -12.44 4.25
C VAL A 105 -15.48 -11.06 4.80
N VAL A 106 -14.32 -10.93 5.44
CA VAL A 106 -13.91 -9.68 6.08
C VAL A 106 -12.50 -9.28 5.72
N THR A 107 -12.16 -8.00 5.88
CA THR A 107 -10.74 -7.65 5.92
C THR A 107 -10.11 -8.05 7.26
N ASP A 108 -8.82 -8.39 7.29
CA ASP A 108 -8.12 -8.78 8.53
C ASP A 108 -8.35 -7.79 9.69
N GLY A 109 -8.31 -6.49 9.40
CA GLY A 109 -8.55 -5.42 10.37
C GLY A 109 -9.95 -5.41 10.99
N ILE A 110 -10.97 -5.95 10.31
CA ILE A 110 -12.32 -6.09 10.87
C ILE A 110 -12.35 -7.21 11.91
N LEU A 111 -11.72 -8.36 11.63
CA LEU A 111 -11.63 -9.45 12.61
C LEU A 111 -10.82 -9.00 13.84
N LEU A 112 -9.72 -8.26 13.63
CA LEU A 112 -8.95 -7.65 14.72
C LEU A 112 -9.80 -6.74 15.61
N ALA A 113 -10.61 -5.87 15.02
CA ALA A 113 -11.49 -4.98 15.77
C ALA A 113 -12.56 -5.76 16.56
N GLN A 114 -13.03 -6.89 16.04
CA GLN A 114 -14.01 -7.74 16.73
C GLN A 114 -13.43 -8.42 17.97
N ILE A 115 -12.15 -8.79 17.98
CA ILE A 115 -11.47 -9.38 19.15
C ILE A 115 -11.61 -8.50 20.40
N GLN A 116 -11.65 -7.17 20.25
CA GLN A 116 -11.84 -6.27 21.40
C GLN A 116 -13.20 -6.42 22.08
N ARG A 117 -14.24 -6.77 21.32
CA ARG A 117 -15.62 -6.91 21.81
C ARG A 117 -15.95 -8.36 22.17
N ASP A 118 -15.40 -9.30 21.40
CA ASP A 118 -15.52 -10.74 21.60
C ASP A 118 -14.13 -11.40 21.60
N PRO A 119 -13.37 -11.32 22.71
CA PRO A 119 -12.02 -11.90 22.79
C PRO A 119 -12.00 -13.41 22.55
N GLN A 120 -13.09 -14.11 22.86
CA GLN A 120 -13.14 -15.54 22.61
C GLN A 120 -13.57 -15.88 21.19
N LEU A 121 -13.98 -14.90 20.37
CA LEU A 121 -14.52 -15.12 19.02
C LEU A 121 -15.65 -16.16 19.03
N ARG A 122 -16.59 -16.04 19.98
CA ARG A 122 -17.72 -16.96 20.18
C ARG A 122 -18.71 -16.95 19.03
N GLN A 123 -18.78 -15.85 18.29
CA GLN A 123 -19.59 -15.77 17.08
C GLN A 123 -19.14 -16.77 16.00
N TYR A 124 -17.87 -17.18 16.02
CA TYR A 124 -17.29 -18.02 14.98
C TYR A 124 -17.03 -19.45 15.47
N ASP A 125 -17.34 -20.43 14.60
CA ASP A 125 -16.89 -21.82 14.76
C ASP A 125 -15.68 -22.15 13.89
N THR A 126 -15.42 -21.33 12.88
CA THR A 126 -14.36 -21.53 11.89
C THR A 126 -13.80 -20.18 11.47
N ILE A 127 -12.47 -20.05 11.48
CA ILE A 127 -11.75 -18.89 10.99
C ILE A 127 -10.88 -19.35 9.82
N VAL A 128 -11.00 -18.66 8.69
CA VAL A 128 -10.13 -18.84 7.52
C VAL A 128 -9.25 -17.60 7.40
N ILE A 129 -7.93 -17.78 7.55
CA ILE A 129 -6.92 -16.74 7.27
C ILE A 129 -6.41 -16.98 5.85
N ASP A 130 -6.87 -16.15 4.91
CA ASP A 130 -6.48 -16.28 3.50
C ASP A 130 -5.21 -15.49 3.18
N GLU A 131 -4.51 -15.91 2.12
CA GLU A 131 -3.31 -15.21 1.62
C GLU A 131 -2.23 -15.00 2.71
N ALA A 132 -2.05 -15.95 3.62
CA ALA A 132 -1.15 -15.81 4.78
C ALA A 132 0.31 -15.55 4.40
N HIS A 133 0.71 -15.92 3.18
CA HIS A 133 2.01 -15.61 2.58
C HIS A 133 2.29 -14.12 2.38
N GLU A 134 1.28 -13.24 2.42
CA GLU A 134 1.52 -11.79 2.39
C GLU A 134 2.23 -11.30 3.68
N ARG A 135 2.16 -12.08 4.77
CA ARG A 135 2.84 -11.81 6.06
C ARG A 135 2.65 -10.35 6.52
N SER A 136 1.41 -9.88 6.39
CA SER A 136 1.01 -8.54 6.83
C SER A 136 0.96 -8.47 8.36
N LEU A 137 1.09 -7.27 8.91
CA LEU A 137 1.05 -7.03 10.35
C LEU A 137 -0.22 -7.58 11.01
N ASN A 138 -1.36 -7.46 10.31
CA ASN A 138 -2.65 -7.90 10.81
C ASN A 138 -2.76 -9.43 10.81
N ILE A 139 -2.27 -10.09 9.75
CA ILE A 139 -2.26 -11.55 9.63
C ILE A 139 -1.39 -12.15 10.73
N ASP A 140 -0.16 -11.68 10.88
CA ASP A 140 0.77 -12.19 11.90
C ASP A 140 0.21 -11.99 13.31
N PHE A 141 -0.47 -10.88 13.56
CA PHE A 141 -1.19 -10.66 14.81
C PHE A 141 -2.31 -11.66 15.05
N LEU A 142 -3.18 -11.85 14.06
CA LEU A 142 -4.30 -12.80 14.14
C LEU A 142 -3.78 -14.21 14.40
N LEU A 143 -2.74 -14.63 13.70
CA LEU A 143 -2.12 -15.93 13.89
C LEU A 143 -1.57 -16.09 15.32
N GLY A 144 -0.81 -15.11 15.83
CA GLY A 144 -0.32 -15.15 17.21
C GLY A 144 -1.44 -15.14 18.25
N TYR A 145 -2.49 -14.35 18.03
CA TYR A 145 -3.68 -14.36 18.89
C TYR A 145 -4.37 -15.73 18.90
N LEU A 146 -4.51 -16.36 17.74
CA LEU A 146 -5.13 -17.66 17.59
C LEU A 146 -4.28 -18.77 18.20
N THR A 147 -2.95 -18.67 18.16
CA THR A 147 -2.03 -19.58 18.88
C THR A 147 -2.37 -19.65 20.37
N ALA A 148 -2.69 -18.53 21.01
CA ALA A 148 -3.10 -18.49 22.42
C ALA A 148 -4.56 -18.90 22.67
N LEU A 149 -5.45 -18.70 21.68
CA LEU A 149 -6.89 -18.96 21.82
C LEU A 149 -7.25 -20.43 21.55
N LEU A 150 -6.66 -21.06 20.53
CA LEU A 150 -7.02 -22.42 20.08
C LEU A 150 -6.94 -23.49 21.19
N PRO A 151 -5.94 -23.51 22.09
CA PRO A 151 -5.93 -24.45 23.22
C PRO A 151 -7.15 -24.32 24.14
N LYS A 152 -7.73 -23.11 24.24
CA LYS A 152 -8.89 -22.78 25.09
C LYS A 152 -10.22 -22.98 24.36
N ARG A 153 -10.23 -22.95 23.03
CA ARG A 153 -11.41 -23.11 22.15
C ARG A 153 -11.21 -24.32 21.24
N ARG A 154 -11.21 -25.53 21.81
CA ARG A 154 -11.06 -26.80 21.06
C ARG A 154 -12.13 -27.03 19.98
N ASP A 155 -13.27 -26.34 20.11
CA ASP A 155 -14.37 -26.34 19.15
C ASP A 155 -14.10 -25.48 17.89
N LEU A 156 -13.21 -24.48 18.00
CA LEU A 156 -12.87 -23.53 16.94
C LEU A 156 -11.90 -24.16 15.94
N LYS A 157 -12.25 -24.14 14.66
CA LYS A 157 -11.39 -24.56 13.54
C LYS A 157 -10.63 -23.37 12.96
N LEU A 158 -9.36 -23.58 12.63
CA LEU A 158 -8.53 -22.62 11.90
C LEU A 158 -8.08 -23.20 10.57
N ILE A 159 -8.37 -22.50 9.48
CA ILE A 159 -7.88 -22.82 8.14
C ILE A 159 -6.92 -21.71 7.71
N ILE A 160 -5.70 -22.06 7.33
CA ILE A 160 -4.71 -21.12 6.84
C ILE A 160 -4.47 -21.45 5.37
N THR A 161 -4.57 -20.45 4.49
CA THR A 161 -4.22 -20.66 3.08
C THR A 161 -2.93 -19.90 2.74
N SER A 162 -2.16 -20.46 1.82
CA SER A 162 -0.92 -19.85 1.33
C SER A 162 -0.74 -20.12 -0.17
N ALA A 163 -0.14 -19.17 -0.88
CA ALA A 163 0.28 -19.36 -2.27
C ALA A 163 1.70 -19.95 -2.39
N THR A 164 2.44 -20.02 -1.27
CA THR A 164 3.86 -20.38 -1.23
C THR A 164 4.12 -21.52 -0.23
N ILE A 165 5.31 -22.12 -0.33
CA ILE A 165 5.83 -23.20 0.53
C ILE A 165 6.12 -22.72 1.98
N ASP A 166 5.79 -21.47 2.34
CA ASP A 166 5.83 -20.97 3.73
C ASP A 166 4.84 -21.73 4.67
N SER A 167 4.05 -22.68 4.11
CA SER A 167 3.25 -23.66 4.85
C SER A 167 4.03 -24.43 5.91
N VAL A 168 5.34 -24.66 5.72
CA VAL A 168 6.18 -25.36 6.71
C VAL A 168 6.32 -24.56 8.00
N LYS A 169 6.61 -23.25 7.91
CA LYS A 169 6.70 -22.40 9.11
C LYS A 169 5.38 -22.35 9.87
N PHE A 170 4.26 -22.19 9.15
CA PHE A 170 2.93 -22.22 9.75
C PHE A 170 2.67 -23.57 10.43
N GLN A 171 3.05 -24.68 9.77
CA GLN A 171 2.89 -26.02 10.32
C GLN A 171 3.68 -26.18 11.62
N GLU A 172 5.00 -25.96 11.58
CA GLU A 172 5.89 -26.09 12.75
C GLU A 172 5.42 -25.24 13.92
N HIS A 173 4.99 -24.01 13.67
CA HIS A 173 4.46 -23.09 14.69
C HIS A 173 3.23 -23.66 15.41
N PHE A 174 2.21 -24.09 14.66
CA PHE A 174 0.97 -24.61 15.27
C PHE A 174 1.13 -26.04 15.80
N GLU A 175 2.02 -26.86 15.24
CA GLU A 175 2.37 -28.17 15.82
C GLU A 175 3.02 -28.00 17.19
N HIS A 176 3.97 -27.07 17.30
CA HIS A 176 4.61 -26.75 18.57
C HIS A 176 3.59 -26.18 19.59
N ALA A 177 2.73 -25.26 19.16
CA ALA A 177 1.78 -24.60 20.06
C ALA A 177 0.63 -25.49 20.54
N LEU A 178 0.18 -26.44 19.71
CA LEU A 178 -0.95 -27.32 20.05
C LEU A 178 -0.51 -28.71 20.53
N HIS A 179 0.77 -29.06 20.35
CA HIS A 179 1.30 -30.40 20.59
C HIS A 179 0.57 -31.50 19.79
N GLU A 180 0.12 -31.16 18.58
CA GLU A 180 -0.65 -32.02 17.68
C GLU A 180 -0.14 -31.83 16.24
N LYS A 181 -0.23 -32.87 15.40
CA LYS A 181 0.15 -32.76 13.98
C LYS A 181 -0.82 -31.86 13.22
N VAL A 182 -0.29 -30.95 12.41
CA VAL A 182 -1.08 -30.02 11.59
C VAL A 182 -0.98 -30.46 10.13
N PRO A 183 -2.08 -30.93 9.51
CA PRO A 183 -2.05 -31.35 8.12
C PRO A 183 -1.82 -30.16 7.18
N VAL A 184 -0.89 -30.35 6.25
CA VAL A 184 -0.67 -29.47 5.09
C VAL A 184 -1.21 -30.19 3.86
N ILE A 185 -2.19 -29.58 3.20
CA ILE A 185 -2.74 -30.07 1.94
C ILE A 185 -2.20 -29.20 0.82
N GLU A 186 -1.39 -29.80 -0.04
CA GLU A 186 -0.90 -29.16 -1.25
C GLU A 186 -1.87 -29.39 -2.40
N VAL A 187 -2.39 -28.29 -2.91
CA VAL A 187 -3.24 -28.27 -4.08
C VAL A 187 -2.41 -27.75 -5.25
N SER A 188 -1.88 -28.70 -6.03
CA SER A 188 -1.10 -28.40 -7.22
C SER A 188 -1.92 -27.58 -8.21
N GLY A 189 -1.46 -26.36 -8.50
CA GLY A 189 -2.09 -25.54 -9.53
C GLY A 189 -2.01 -26.26 -10.88
N ARG A 190 -3.07 -26.18 -11.70
CA ARG A 190 -2.95 -26.39 -13.14
C ARG A 190 -2.33 -25.13 -13.74
N THR A 191 -1.04 -24.93 -13.56
CA THR A 191 -0.29 -23.92 -14.31
C THR A 191 0.39 -24.58 -15.48
N TYR A 192 0.30 -23.93 -16.63
CA TYR A 192 1.06 -24.32 -17.80
C TYR A 192 2.55 -24.12 -17.52
N PRO A 193 3.43 -24.97 -18.07
CA PRO A 193 4.87 -24.81 -17.94
C PRO A 193 5.33 -23.38 -18.26
N VAL A 194 6.22 -22.86 -17.40
CA VAL A 194 6.89 -21.58 -17.63
C VAL A 194 8.37 -21.84 -17.84
N GLN A 195 8.89 -21.50 -19.01
CA GLN A 195 10.32 -21.49 -19.27
C GLN A 195 10.92 -20.21 -18.67
N VAL A 196 11.84 -20.36 -17.71
CA VAL A 196 12.56 -19.24 -17.11
C VAL A 196 13.96 -19.16 -17.72
N VAL A 197 14.29 -18.00 -18.29
CA VAL A 197 15.63 -17.68 -18.81
C VAL A 197 16.22 -16.50 -18.06
N TYR A 198 17.55 -16.47 -17.97
CA TYR A 198 18.31 -15.47 -17.22
C TYR A 198 19.20 -14.70 -18.19
N GLU A 199 19.01 -13.38 -18.22
CA GLU A 199 19.76 -12.45 -19.07
C GLU A 199 20.29 -11.29 -18.21
N PRO A 200 21.40 -11.49 -17.47
CA PRO A 200 22.06 -10.39 -16.80
C PRO A 200 22.30 -9.21 -17.76
N LEU A 201 22.34 -7.99 -17.23
CA LEU A 201 22.57 -6.81 -18.06
C LEU A 201 23.85 -6.97 -18.89
N GLY A 202 23.76 -6.69 -20.19
CA GLY A 202 24.89 -6.80 -21.10
C GLY A 202 25.20 -8.21 -21.60
N THR A 203 24.48 -9.26 -21.20
CA THR A 203 24.68 -10.62 -21.77
C THR A 203 23.88 -10.80 -23.06
N ALA A 204 24.24 -11.80 -23.84
CA ALA A 204 23.49 -12.16 -25.03
C ALA A 204 22.04 -12.59 -24.73
N PRO A 205 21.11 -12.40 -25.68
CA PRO A 205 19.72 -12.87 -25.56
C PRO A 205 19.64 -14.40 -25.45
N ALA A 206 18.71 -14.93 -24.66
CA ALA A 206 18.65 -16.35 -24.35
C ALA A 206 17.86 -17.18 -25.37
N LEU A 207 16.90 -16.57 -26.07
CA LEU A 207 16.00 -17.22 -27.02
C LEU A 207 16.49 -17.05 -28.47
N MET A 208 17.40 -16.11 -28.75
CA MET A 208 17.95 -15.91 -30.10
C MET A 208 19.39 -15.33 -30.10
N ARG A 209 20.15 -15.58 -31.18
CA ARG A 209 21.56 -15.15 -31.28
C ARG A 209 21.76 -13.63 -31.37
N HIS A 210 20.78 -12.90 -31.89
CA HIS A 210 20.84 -11.45 -32.10
C HIS A 210 19.41 -10.91 -32.19
N VAL A 211 19.12 -9.80 -31.53
CA VAL A 211 17.84 -9.08 -31.63
C VAL A 211 18.05 -7.87 -32.54
N PRO A 212 17.37 -7.77 -33.70
CA PRO A 212 17.50 -6.62 -34.59
C PRO A 212 17.30 -5.28 -33.88
N GLY A 213 18.22 -4.34 -34.10
CA GLY A 213 18.18 -3.01 -33.48
C GLY A 213 18.80 -2.94 -32.07
N PHE A 214 19.36 -4.04 -31.55
CA PHE A 214 20.13 -4.06 -30.31
C PHE A 214 21.52 -4.65 -30.51
N GLU A 215 22.47 -4.22 -29.70
CA GLU A 215 23.81 -4.82 -29.67
C GLU A 215 23.76 -6.22 -29.07
N THR A 216 24.60 -7.12 -29.61
CA THR A 216 24.77 -8.47 -29.07
C THR A 216 25.63 -8.38 -27.81
N GLY A 217 25.09 -8.86 -26.69
CA GLY A 217 25.81 -8.87 -25.41
C GLY A 217 26.84 -10.00 -25.29
N ALA A 218 27.50 -10.05 -24.12
CA ALA A 218 28.52 -11.04 -23.80
C ALA A 218 27.96 -12.48 -23.77
N MET A 219 28.71 -13.42 -24.34
CA MET A 219 28.33 -14.83 -24.44
C MET A 219 28.92 -15.67 -23.31
N PRO A 220 28.27 -16.77 -22.88
CA PRO A 220 28.86 -17.72 -21.94
C PRO A 220 30.23 -18.22 -22.41
N GLY A 221 31.25 -18.05 -21.57
CA GLY A 221 32.65 -18.39 -21.87
C GLY A 221 33.55 -17.18 -22.16
N GLU A 222 32.97 -15.99 -22.34
CA GLU A 222 33.72 -14.72 -22.37
C GLU A 222 34.00 -14.22 -20.95
N GLU A 223 35.16 -13.59 -20.73
CA GLU A 223 35.55 -13.02 -19.44
C GLU A 223 34.53 -11.99 -18.94
N SER A 224 34.01 -11.16 -19.87
CA SER A 224 32.94 -10.21 -19.63
C SER A 224 31.66 -10.86 -19.11
N TYR A 225 31.28 -12.05 -19.60
CA TYR A 225 30.11 -12.77 -19.10
C TYR A 225 30.31 -13.25 -17.66
N ALA A 226 31.50 -13.75 -17.33
CA ALA A 226 31.81 -14.19 -15.96
C ALA A 226 31.72 -13.02 -14.97
N GLU A 227 32.22 -11.84 -15.34
CA GLU A 227 32.10 -10.62 -14.53
C GLU A 227 30.63 -10.19 -14.36
N LEU A 228 29.84 -10.17 -15.45
CA LEU A 228 28.44 -9.76 -15.43
C LEU A 228 27.52 -10.72 -14.65
N SER A 229 27.85 -12.01 -14.66
CA SER A 229 27.07 -13.03 -13.95
C SER A 229 27.35 -13.05 -12.44
N ALA A 230 28.58 -12.69 -12.05
CA ALA A 230 29.01 -12.57 -10.66
C ALA A 230 28.71 -11.19 -10.03
N ALA A 231 28.44 -10.17 -10.85
CA ALA A 231 28.12 -8.83 -10.39
C ALA A 231 26.78 -8.81 -9.62
N PRO A 232 26.75 -8.28 -8.38
CA PRO A 232 25.49 -8.04 -7.70
C PRO A 232 24.65 -7.05 -8.52
N SER A 233 23.32 -7.27 -8.55
CA SER A 233 22.34 -6.38 -9.18
C SER A 233 22.17 -5.06 -8.41
N ASP A 234 23.24 -4.30 -8.19
CA ASP A 234 23.22 -3.11 -7.36
C ASP A 234 22.56 -1.94 -8.11
N GLY A 235 21.27 -1.73 -7.86
CA GLY A 235 20.44 -0.64 -8.40
C GLY A 235 20.75 0.75 -7.81
N GLY A 236 21.98 0.98 -7.36
CA GLY A 236 22.44 2.22 -6.77
C GLY A 236 23.07 3.16 -7.80
N ARG A 237 22.39 4.25 -8.16
CA ARG A 237 23.02 5.41 -8.80
C ARG A 237 24.00 6.08 -7.85
N ASP A 238 25.22 5.56 -7.74
CA ASP A 238 26.46 6.33 -7.60
C ASP A 238 27.65 5.37 -7.52
N ARG A 239 28.55 5.40 -8.51
CA ARG A 239 30.00 5.28 -8.32
C ARG A 239 30.73 5.61 -9.62
N GLY A 240 31.43 6.74 -9.60
CA GLY A 240 32.37 7.09 -10.65
C GLY A 240 33.56 6.12 -10.71
N SER A 241 34.00 5.92 -11.95
CA SER A 241 35.26 5.35 -12.43
C SER A 241 35.29 3.87 -12.86
N SER A 242 35.47 3.74 -14.19
CA SER A 242 36.11 2.70 -15.00
C SER A 242 35.35 1.39 -15.27
N ARG A 243 34.76 1.36 -16.48
CA ARG A 243 34.13 0.27 -17.25
C ARG A 243 32.75 -0.17 -16.76
N GLU A 244 31.74 0.61 -17.10
CA GLU A 244 30.33 0.20 -17.06
C GLU A 244 30.02 -0.70 -18.28
N PRO A 245 29.18 -1.75 -18.14
CA PRO A 245 28.59 -2.43 -19.29
C PRO A 245 27.67 -1.48 -20.06
N ASP A 246 27.83 -1.40 -21.39
CA ASP A 246 27.18 -0.41 -22.28
C ASP A 246 25.63 -0.47 -22.32
N MET A 247 24.97 -1.41 -21.63
CA MET A 247 23.52 -1.60 -21.69
C MET A 247 22.81 -1.21 -20.39
N ASP A 248 21.98 -0.16 -20.47
CA ASP A 248 21.11 0.25 -19.36
C ASP A 248 19.83 -0.63 -19.24
N MET A 249 19.18 -0.58 -18.07
CA MET A 249 17.99 -1.39 -17.78
C MET A 249 16.82 -1.13 -18.74
N PRO A 250 16.45 0.14 -19.09
CA PRO A 250 15.41 0.39 -20.08
C PRO A 250 15.70 -0.24 -21.45
N THR A 251 16.96 -0.20 -21.91
CA THR A 251 17.37 -0.84 -23.17
C THR A 251 17.28 -2.36 -23.08
N ALA A 252 17.71 -2.96 -21.97
CA ALA A 252 17.58 -4.40 -21.74
C ALA A 252 16.11 -4.87 -21.70
N VAL A 253 15.22 -4.10 -21.06
CA VAL A 253 13.77 -4.36 -21.07
C VAL A 253 13.20 -4.31 -22.49
N ALA A 254 13.56 -3.28 -23.27
CA ALA A 254 13.11 -3.16 -24.64
C ALA A 254 13.61 -4.32 -25.52
N ARG A 255 14.88 -4.73 -25.33
CA ARG A 255 15.48 -5.89 -26.00
C ARG A 255 14.75 -7.19 -25.68
N ALA A 256 14.54 -7.49 -24.41
CA ALA A 256 13.83 -8.69 -23.97
C ALA A 256 12.38 -8.71 -24.48
N CYS A 257 11.70 -7.57 -24.51
CA CYS A 257 10.37 -7.48 -25.13
C CYS A 257 10.42 -7.78 -26.63
N ALA A 258 11.38 -7.19 -27.36
CA ALA A 258 11.54 -7.40 -28.80
C ALA A 258 11.85 -8.88 -29.12
N GLU A 259 12.72 -9.50 -28.34
CA GLU A 259 13.02 -10.92 -28.40
C GLU A 259 11.77 -11.79 -28.23
N LEU A 260 10.96 -11.52 -27.20
CA LEU A 260 9.70 -12.26 -26.97
C LEU A 260 8.69 -12.06 -28.09
N ILE A 261 8.59 -10.85 -28.66
CA ILE A 261 7.72 -10.57 -29.81
C ILE A 261 8.19 -11.32 -31.05
N ILE A 262 9.49 -11.32 -31.35
CA ILE A 262 10.06 -12.03 -32.50
C ILE A 262 9.92 -13.55 -32.33
N HIS A 263 10.15 -14.06 -31.12
CA HIS A 263 9.97 -15.47 -30.80
C HIS A 263 8.49 -15.90 -30.84
N SER A 264 7.55 -14.96 -30.66
CA SER A 264 6.12 -15.28 -30.66
C SER A 264 5.63 -15.65 -32.06
N SER A 265 5.36 -16.94 -32.27
CA SER A 265 4.77 -17.47 -33.51
C SER A 265 3.24 -17.32 -33.60
N HIS A 266 2.60 -16.64 -32.63
CA HIS A 266 1.14 -16.63 -32.50
C HIS A 266 0.53 -15.33 -33.06
N GLU A 267 -0.21 -15.46 -34.17
CA GLU A 267 -0.97 -14.34 -34.73
C GLU A 267 -2.29 -14.06 -33.98
N ARG A 268 -2.80 -15.04 -33.21
CA ARG A 268 -4.03 -14.96 -32.40
C ARG A 268 -3.86 -15.71 -31.06
N GLY A 269 -4.58 -15.27 -30.02
CA GLY A 269 -4.55 -15.88 -28.68
C GLY A 269 -3.71 -15.08 -27.67
N ALA A 270 -3.44 -15.66 -26.49
CA ALA A 270 -2.62 -15.03 -25.45
C ALA A 270 -1.19 -14.84 -25.96
N ARG A 271 -0.75 -13.58 -26.05
CA ARG A 271 0.58 -13.19 -26.55
C ARG A 271 1.14 -11.95 -25.86
N ASP A 272 0.48 -11.46 -24.82
CA ASP A 272 0.84 -10.19 -24.19
C ASP A 272 2.02 -10.36 -23.25
N ILE A 273 2.75 -9.26 -23.08
CA ILE A 273 3.95 -9.19 -22.25
C ILE A 273 3.63 -8.40 -20.99
N LEU A 274 3.97 -8.95 -19.83
CA LEU A 274 3.96 -8.25 -18.55
C LEU A 274 5.40 -7.89 -18.16
N VAL A 275 5.71 -6.60 -18.08
CA VAL A 275 6.99 -6.07 -17.63
C VAL A 275 6.86 -5.56 -16.20
N PHE A 276 7.70 -6.05 -15.28
CA PHE A 276 7.73 -5.53 -13.91
C PHE A 276 8.61 -4.28 -13.78
N ALA A 277 8.20 -3.33 -12.94
CA ALA A 277 8.94 -2.10 -12.67
C ALA A 277 8.91 -1.75 -11.18
N SER A 278 9.97 -1.12 -10.66
CA SER A 278 10.07 -0.78 -9.23
C SER A 278 9.24 0.45 -8.85
N GLY A 279 8.86 1.29 -9.82
CA GLY A 279 7.93 2.38 -9.62
C GLY A 279 7.60 3.13 -10.91
N GLU A 280 6.78 4.17 -10.76
CA GLU A 280 6.31 5.02 -11.87
C GLU A 280 7.42 5.61 -12.73
N ARG A 281 8.54 6.04 -12.10
CA ARG A 281 9.70 6.54 -12.85
C ARG A 281 10.21 5.49 -13.84
N ASP A 282 10.43 4.27 -13.37
CA ASP A 282 10.96 3.19 -14.20
C ASP A 282 9.93 2.78 -15.26
N ILE A 283 8.63 2.82 -14.93
CA ILE A 283 7.55 2.61 -15.90
C ILE A 283 7.68 3.56 -17.08
N HIS A 284 7.86 4.86 -16.83
CA HIS A 284 8.04 5.84 -17.89
C HIS A 284 9.38 5.70 -18.62
N GLU A 285 10.47 5.35 -17.93
CA GLU A 285 11.76 5.09 -18.57
C GLU A 285 11.66 3.88 -19.52
N PHE A 286 10.98 2.81 -19.12
CA PHE A 286 10.73 1.62 -19.94
C PHE A 286 9.77 1.90 -21.09
N GLU A 287 8.68 2.63 -20.85
CA GLU A 287 7.72 3.05 -21.88
C GLU A 287 8.43 3.85 -22.98
N ASN A 288 9.27 4.82 -22.59
CA ASN A 288 10.04 5.63 -23.55
C ASN A 288 11.02 4.77 -24.37
N ALA A 289 11.71 3.81 -23.75
CA ALA A 289 12.60 2.90 -24.45
C ALA A 289 11.86 2.03 -25.47
N LEU A 290 10.70 1.48 -25.08
CA LEU A 290 9.84 0.67 -25.95
C LEU A 290 9.28 1.49 -27.12
N ARG A 291 8.79 2.71 -26.87
CA ARG A 291 8.29 3.62 -27.93
C ARG A 291 9.37 3.97 -28.94
N ARG A 292 10.59 4.30 -28.46
CA ARG A 292 11.73 4.57 -29.34
C ARG A 292 12.10 3.37 -30.20
N HIS A 293 12.07 2.16 -29.63
CA HIS A 293 12.42 0.95 -30.35
C HIS A 293 11.38 0.58 -31.42
N TYR A 294 10.09 0.59 -31.08
CA TYR A 294 9.02 0.19 -32.00
C TYR A 294 8.56 1.30 -32.95
N GLY A 295 8.86 2.56 -32.64
CA GLY A 295 8.54 3.73 -33.46
C GLY A 295 7.07 3.73 -33.91
N PRO A 296 6.78 3.76 -35.23
CA PRO A 296 5.41 3.82 -35.75
C PRO A 296 4.47 2.73 -35.22
N ARG A 297 5.00 1.54 -34.90
CA ARG A 297 4.19 0.43 -34.36
C ARG A 297 3.64 0.72 -32.96
N ALA A 298 4.32 1.53 -32.17
CA ALA A 298 3.87 1.93 -30.83
C ALA A 298 3.09 3.26 -30.82
N ASP A 299 3.27 4.08 -31.85
CA ASP A 299 2.69 5.43 -31.92
C ASP A 299 1.41 5.52 -32.76
N ASP A 300 1.21 4.63 -33.75
CA ASP A 300 0.00 4.58 -34.58
C ASP A 300 -0.71 3.22 -34.49
N MET A 301 -1.84 3.19 -33.79
CA MET A 301 -2.67 1.98 -33.64
C MET A 301 -3.41 1.57 -34.92
N ARG A 302 -3.33 2.34 -36.01
CA ARG A 302 -3.82 1.93 -37.34
C ARG A 302 -2.87 0.97 -38.03
N HIS A 303 -1.63 0.86 -37.54
CA HIS A 303 -0.65 -0.04 -38.11
C HIS A 303 -1.06 -1.50 -37.87
N PRO A 304 -1.00 -2.38 -38.88
CA PRO A 304 -1.53 -3.75 -38.78
C PRO A 304 -0.83 -4.61 -37.70
N ASP A 305 0.45 -4.36 -37.43
CA ASP A 305 1.25 -5.04 -36.39
C ASP A 305 1.57 -4.11 -35.19
N ALA A 306 0.71 -3.12 -34.94
CA ALA A 306 0.86 -2.19 -33.83
C ALA A 306 0.98 -2.90 -32.47
N ILE A 307 1.70 -2.27 -31.55
CA ILE A 307 1.95 -2.74 -30.18
C ILE A 307 1.38 -1.72 -29.21
N GLU A 308 0.45 -2.17 -28.37
CA GLU A 308 -0.14 -1.32 -27.35
C GLU A 308 0.72 -1.33 -26.07
N ILE A 309 1.30 -0.19 -25.70
CA ILE A 309 2.08 -0.06 -24.46
C ILE A 309 1.18 0.56 -23.38
N MET A 310 1.04 -0.12 -22.24
CA MET A 310 0.15 0.29 -21.15
C MET A 310 0.85 0.33 -19.79
N PRO A 311 0.93 1.49 -19.14
CA PRO A 311 1.40 1.58 -17.75
C PRO A 311 0.33 1.10 -16.77
N LEU A 312 0.74 0.45 -15.68
CA LEU A 312 -0.14 0.00 -14.60
C LEU A 312 0.50 0.20 -13.22
N PHE A 313 0.07 1.24 -12.51
CA PHE A 313 0.51 1.53 -11.15
C PHE A 313 -0.59 2.16 -10.30
N ALA A 314 -0.45 2.07 -8.97
CA ALA A 314 -1.52 2.40 -8.02
C ALA A 314 -2.08 3.83 -8.11
N ARG A 315 -1.31 4.80 -8.62
CA ARG A 315 -1.75 6.21 -8.70
C ARG A 315 -2.61 6.53 -9.91
N LEU A 316 -2.61 5.68 -10.95
CA LEU A 316 -3.49 5.83 -12.11
C LEU A 316 -4.96 5.95 -11.70
N SER A 317 -5.74 6.69 -12.48
CA SER A 317 -7.18 6.77 -12.27
C SER A 317 -7.82 5.39 -12.47
N SER A 318 -8.99 5.17 -11.85
CA SER A 318 -9.68 3.88 -12.00
C SER A 318 -10.03 3.56 -13.46
N LYS A 319 -10.28 4.58 -14.28
CA LYS A 319 -10.51 4.41 -15.71
C LYS A 319 -9.26 3.86 -16.40
N GLU A 320 -8.09 4.45 -16.13
CA GLU A 320 -6.83 4.01 -16.72
C GLU A 320 -6.42 2.61 -16.26
N GLN A 321 -6.60 2.28 -14.97
CA GLN A 321 -6.35 0.92 -14.48
C GLN A 321 -7.29 -0.10 -15.15
N HIS A 322 -8.54 0.30 -15.45
CA HIS A 322 -9.51 -0.61 -16.07
C HIS A 322 -9.19 -0.90 -17.55
N ARG A 323 -8.49 0.00 -18.26
CA ARG A 323 -8.13 -0.19 -19.68
C ARG A 323 -7.32 -1.46 -19.93
N VAL A 324 -6.51 -1.89 -18.96
CA VAL A 324 -5.74 -3.15 -19.02
C VAL A 324 -6.64 -4.39 -19.15
N PHE A 325 -7.92 -4.32 -18.77
CA PHE A 325 -8.89 -5.41 -18.89
C PHE A 325 -9.76 -5.31 -20.14
N GLU A 326 -9.74 -4.18 -20.84
CA GLU A 326 -10.55 -4.00 -22.04
C GLU A 326 -10.03 -4.94 -23.15
N PRO A 327 -10.94 -5.59 -23.90
CA PRO A 327 -10.56 -6.42 -25.04
C PRO A 327 -9.72 -5.64 -26.06
N HIS A 328 -8.73 -6.30 -26.65
CA HIS A 328 -7.85 -5.70 -27.65
C HIS A 328 -7.51 -6.69 -28.76
N THR A 329 -7.09 -6.14 -29.90
CA THR A 329 -6.69 -6.89 -31.11
C THR A 329 -5.17 -6.95 -31.26
N HIS A 330 -4.50 -5.84 -30.94
CA HIS A 330 -3.05 -5.69 -31.00
C HIS A 330 -2.37 -6.41 -29.84
N GLN A 331 -1.10 -6.79 -30.03
CA GLN A 331 -0.29 -7.32 -28.94
C GLN A 331 -0.03 -6.22 -27.93
N ARG A 332 -0.17 -6.53 -26.64
CA ARG A 332 -0.05 -5.56 -25.56
C ARG A 332 1.19 -5.81 -24.71
N ILE A 333 1.87 -4.73 -24.34
CA ILE A 333 2.93 -4.72 -23.33
C ILE A 333 2.42 -3.93 -22.13
N VAL A 334 2.18 -4.61 -21.02
CA VAL A 334 1.75 -4.00 -19.76
C VAL A 334 2.96 -3.81 -18.87
N ILE A 335 3.28 -2.58 -18.50
CA ILE A 335 4.39 -2.23 -17.61
C ILE A 335 3.82 -1.93 -16.23
N ALA A 336 4.06 -2.81 -15.25
CA ALA A 336 3.38 -2.79 -13.97
C ALA A 336 4.33 -2.81 -12.77
N THR A 337 3.92 -2.20 -11.66
CA THR A 337 4.56 -2.49 -10.36
C THR A 337 4.13 -3.86 -9.82
N ASN A 338 4.52 -4.18 -8.59
CA ASN A 338 4.03 -5.36 -7.86
C ASN A 338 2.49 -5.44 -7.69
N VAL A 339 1.73 -4.46 -8.17
CA VAL A 339 0.25 -4.55 -8.28
C VAL A 339 -0.19 -5.75 -9.13
N ALA A 340 0.58 -6.11 -10.16
CA ALA A 340 0.31 -7.28 -10.99
C ALA A 340 0.83 -8.61 -10.40
N GLU A 341 1.61 -8.56 -9.33
CA GLU A 341 2.25 -9.73 -8.72
C GLU A 341 1.27 -10.56 -7.89
N THR A 342 0.28 -9.97 -7.23
CA THR A 342 -0.69 -10.70 -6.39
C THR A 342 -2.11 -10.19 -6.58
N SER A 343 -2.28 -8.88 -6.52
CA SER A 343 -3.59 -8.21 -6.42
C SER A 343 -4.46 -8.32 -7.66
N LEU A 344 -3.83 -8.45 -8.83
CA LEU A 344 -4.48 -8.27 -10.12
C LEU A 344 -4.06 -9.33 -11.12
N THR A 345 -5.03 -9.91 -11.82
CA THR A 345 -4.78 -10.84 -12.92
C THR A 345 -5.06 -10.14 -14.23
N VAL A 346 -4.01 -9.69 -14.90
CA VAL A 346 -4.12 -9.14 -16.25
C VAL A 346 -4.43 -10.29 -17.23
N PRO A 347 -5.48 -10.20 -18.05
CA PRO A 347 -5.79 -11.20 -19.05
C PRO A 347 -4.76 -11.20 -20.18
N GLY A 348 -4.66 -12.29 -20.94
CA GLY A 348 -3.84 -12.35 -22.17
C GLY A 348 -2.32 -12.48 -21.99
N ILE A 349 -1.81 -12.36 -20.76
CA ILE A 349 -0.37 -12.48 -20.45
C ILE A 349 0.15 -13.89 -20.75
N ARG A 350 1.14 -13.95 -21.63
CA ARG A 350 1.91 -15.17 -21.97
C ARG A 350 3.41 -15.01 -21.78
N TYR A 351 3.90 -13.78 -21.68
CA TYR A 351 5.31 -13.52 -21.47
C TYR A 351 5.52 -12.58 -20.29
N VAL A 352 6.64 -12.75 -19.60
CA VAL A 352 7.05 -11.89 -18.48
C VAL A 352 8.48 -11.41 -18.70
N VAL A 353 8.72 -10.12 -18.45
CA VAL A 353 10.07 -9.55 -18.32
C VAL A 353 10.21 -9.03 -16.89
N ASP A 354 11.18 -9.54 -16.14
CA ASP A 354 11.39 -9.22 -14.74
C ASP A 354 12.79 -8.63 -14.50
N PRO A 355 12.90 -7.31 -14.32
CA PRO A 355 14.12 -6.64 -13.86
C PRO A 355 14.58 -7.06 -12.46
N GLY A 356 13.77 -7.77 -11.69
CA GLY A 356 14.19 -8.37 -10.42
C GLY A 356 14.23 -7.42 -9.22
N THR A 357 13.66 -6.22 -9.32
CA THR A 357 13.60 -5.24 -8.23
C THR A 357 12.17 -4.83 -7.87
N ALA A 358 11.98 -4.30 -6.66
CA ALA A 358 10.73 -3.68 -6.23
C ALA A 358 10.98 -2.60 -5.16
N ARG A 359 10.03 -1.68 -4.98
CA ARG A 359 9.99 -0.83 -3.79
C ARG A 359 9.44 -1.58 -2.58
N ILE A 360 10.27 -1.76 -1.56
CA ILE A 360 9.91 -2.47 -0.33
C ILE A 360 9.91 -1.47 0.83
N SER A 361 8.79 -1.37 1.55
CA SER A 361 8.70 -0.54 2.75
C SER A 361 9.66 -1.02 3.86
N ARG A 362 10.46 -0.11 4.41
CA ARG A 362 11.40 -0.37 5.51
C ARG A 362 11.23 0.68 6.59
N TYR A 363 11.20 0.28 7.85
CA TYR A 363 11.24 1.21 8.97
C TYR A 363 12.69 1.45 9.41
N SER A 364 13.13 2.71 9.36
CA SER A 364 14.43 3.11 9.88
C SER A 364 14.36 3.22 11.40
N LYS A 365 15.03 2.31 12.12
CA LYS A 365 15.05 2.29 13.59
C LYS A 365 15.64 3.57 14.20
N THR A 366 16.66 4.16 13.55
CA THR A 366 17.33 5.37 14.05
C THR A 366 16.51 6.64 13.80
N ALA A 367 15.99 6.79 12.58
CA ALA A 367 15.21 7.98 12.21
C ALA A 367 13.73 7.87 12.61
N LYS A 368 13.24 6.67 12.94
CA LYS A 368 11.83 6.34 13.20
C LYS A 368 10.90 6.76 12.05
N VAL A 369 11.38 6.60 10.81
CA VAL A 369 10.67 6.97 9.59
C VAL A 369 10.54 5.78 8.65
N GLN A 370 9.49 5.79 7.86
CA GLN A 370 9.28 4.83 6.79
C GLN A 370 10.12 5.22 5.57
N ARG A 371 10.88 4.27 5.05
CA ARG A 371 11.69 4.35 3.84
C ARG A 371 11.07 3.43 2.78
N LEU A 372 11.21 3.78 1.52
CA LEU A 372 10.78 2.97 0.38
C LEU A 372 11.94 2.74 -0.60
N PRO A 373 13.04 2.08 -0.15
CA PRO A 373 14.15 1.73 -1.02
C PRO A 373 13.69 0.81 -2.16
N ILE A 374 14.42 0.88 -3.26
CA ILE A 374 14.36 -0.14 -4.31
C ILE A 374 15.34 -1.23 -3.88
N GLU A 375 14.87 -2.46 -3.77
CA GLU A 375 15.66 -3.62 -3.35
C GLU A 375 15.41 -4.78 -4.34
N PRO A 376 16.35 -5.74 -4.45
CA PRO A 376 16.10 -7.01 -5.12
C PRO A 376 14.91 -7.74 -4.50
N ILE A 377 14.08 -8.35 -5.34
CA ILE A 377 12.95 -9.17 -4.88
C ILE A 377 13.43 -10.52 -4.33
N SER A 378 12.63 -11.11 -3.45
CA SER A 378 12.85 -12.49 -2.97
C SER A 378 12.62 -13.53 -4.06
N GLN A 379 13.14 -14.74 -3.86
CA GLN A 379 12.91 -15.84 -4.79
C GLN A 379 11.41 -16.14 -4.97
N ALA A 380 10.64 -16.16 -3.87
CA ALA A 380 9.20 -16.37 -3.92
C ALA A 380 8.47 -15.31 -4.76
N SER A 381 8.89 -14.03 -4.66
CA SER A 381 8.34 -12.95 -5.49
C SER A 381 8.68 -13.17 -6.97
N ALA A 382 9.94 -13.49 -7.29
CA ALA A 382 10.37 -13.81 -8.66
C ALA A 382 9.59 -15.00 -9.24
N ASP A 383 9.33 -16.03 -8.44
CA ASP A 383 8.55 -17.20 -8.86
C ASP A 383 7.08 -16.85 -9.10
N GLN A 384 6.49 -15.99 -8.27
CA GLN A 384 5.12 -15.49 -8.46
C GLN A 384 4.99 -14.60 -9.71
N ARG A 385 6.00 -13.80 -10.01
CA ARG A 385 6.10 -12.96 -11.22
C ARG A 385 6.18 -13.82 -12.46
N SER A 386 7.11 -14.78 -12.50
CA SER A 386 7.21 -15.77 -13.59
C SER A 386 5.92 -16.59 -13.74
N GLY A 387 5.25 -16.96 -12.64
CA GLY A 387 3.97 -17.68 -12.69
C GLY A 387 2.82 -16.92 -13.35
N ARG A 388 2.94 -15.61 -13.60
CA ARG A 388 1.89 -14.81 -14.28
C ARG A 388 1.68 -15.22 -15.73
N CYS A 389 2.71 -15.69 -16.42
CA CYS A 389 2.58 -16.14 -17.81
C CYS A 389 2.12 -17.60 -17.96
N GLY A 390 2.16 -18.42 -16.91
CA GLY A 390 1.73 -19.83 -16.95
C GLY A 390 0.24 -20.06 -16.70
N ARG A 391 -0.61 -19.02 -16.84
CA ARG A 391 -2.04 -19.09 -16.44
C ARG A 391 -2.97 -19.54 -17.55
N ILE A 392 -2.66 -19.21 -18.80
CA ILE A 392 -3.55 -19.43 -19.94
C ILE A 392 -2.93 -20.45 -20.92
N ALA A 393 -1.61 -20.44 -21.06
CA ALA A 393 -0.84 -21.29 -21.94
C ALA A 393 0.62 -21.36 -21.47
N ASP A 394 1.42 -22.20 -22.11
CA ASP A 394 2.87 -22.26 -21.91
C ASP A 394 3.50 -20.86 -22.12
N GLY A 395 4.25 -20.41 -21.12
CA GLY A 395 4.77 -19.05 -21.06
C GLY A 395 6.30 -19.00 -20.95
N ILE A 396 6.87 -17.84 -21.24
CA ILE A 396 8.30 -17.58 -21.06
C ILE A 396 8.48 -16.39 -20.11
N ALA A 397 9.41 -16.51 -19.18
CA ALA A 397 9.81 -15.42 -18.29
C ALA A 397 11.30 -15.13 -18.48
N ILE A 398 11.63 -13.91 -18.90
CA ILE A 398 13.00 -13.41 -18.99
C ILE A 398 13.32 -12.63 -17.71
N ARG A 399 14.29 -13.10 -16.93
CA ARG A 399 14.82 -12.44 -15.72
C ARG A 399 16.08 -11.67 -16.11
N LEU A 400 16.10 -10.35 -15.91
CA LEU A 400 17.23 -9.48 -16.32
C LEU A 400 18.38 -9.46 -15.29
N TYR A 401 18.64 -10.60 -14.67
CA TYR A 401 19.65 -10.83 -13.64
C TYR A 401 20.13 -12.28 -13.72
N SER A 402 21.28 -12.60 -13.11
CA SER A 402 21.88 -13.92 -13.23
C SER A 402 21.16 -14.98 -12.41
N ARG A 403 21.37 -16.26 -12.77
CA ARG A 403 20.91 -17.39 -11.97
C ARG A 403 21.58 -17.39 -10.59
N GLU A 404 22.85 -17.01 -10.51
CA GLU A 404 23.58 -16.90 -9.25
C GLU A 404 23.00 -15.80 -8.33
N ASP A 405 22.67 -14.63 -8.89
CA ASP A 405 21.95 -13.57 -8.18
C ASP A 405 20.57 -14.05 -7.71
N TYR A 406 19.85 -14.85 -8.53
CA TYR A 406 18.60 -15.47 -8.10
C TYR A 406 18.77 -16.42 -6.90
N GLU A 407 19.76 -17.32 -6.96
CA GLU A 407 19.98 -18.37 -5.96
C GLU A 407 20.48 -17.81 -4.63
N THR A 408 21.19 -16.68 -4.65
CA THR A 408 21.69 -16.00 -3.43
C THR A 408 20.63 -15.10 -2.75
N ARG A 409 19.54 -14.75 -3.43
CA ARG A 409 18.45 -13.96 -2.83
C ARG A 409 17.75 -14.70 -1.69
N PRO A 410 17.19 -13.98 -0.70
CA PRO A 410 16.33 -14.57 0.31
C PRO A 410 15.14 -15.31 -0.31
N ARG A 411 14.78 -16.47 0.26
CA ARG A 411 13.65 -17.26 -0.24
C ARG A 411 12.33 -16.49 -0.17
N PHE A 412 12.11 -15.74 0.91
CA PHE A 412 10.89 -14.98 1.17
C PHE A 412 11.23 -13.53 1.53
N THR A 413 10.29 -12.62 1.28
CA THR A 413 10.39 -11.24 1.75
C THR A 413 10.18 -11.19 3.26
N GLU A 414 10.93 -10.35 3.96
CA GLU A 414 10.77 -10.21 5.41
C GLU A 414 9.33 -9.77 5.78
N PRO A 415 8.72 -10.41 6.80
CA PRO A 415 7.39 -10.07 7.30
C PRO A 415 7.23 -8.60 7.68
N GLU A 416 6.02 -8.05 7.51
CA GLU A 416 5.76 -6.64 7.79
C GLU A 416 6.04 -6.24 9.24
N ILE A 417 5.79 -7.15 10.20
CA ILE A 417 6.04 -6.95 11.63
C ILE A 417 7.51 -6.61 11.95
N LEU A 418 8.47 -7.08 11.14
CA LEU A 418 9.89 -6.82 11.34
C LEU A 418 10.37 -5.50 10.71
N ARG A 419 9.51 -4.84 9.91
CA ARG A 419 9.88 -3.70 9.06
C ARG A 419 8.95 -2.50 9.17
N THR A 420 8.09 -2.44 10.19
CA THR A 420 7.14 -1.34 10.45
C THR A 420 7.16 -0.88 11.92
N SER A 421 6.48 0.24 12.24
CA SER A 421 6.28 0.66 13.63
C SER A 421 5.26 -0.26 14.33
N LEU A 422 5.58 -0.69 15.55
CA LEU A 422 4.72 -1.57 16.34
C LEU A 422 3.75 -0.83 17.26
N GLY A 423 3.71 0.51 17.25
CA GLY A 423 2.87 1.30 18.16
C GLY A 423 1.38 0.91 18.12
N ALA A 424 0.82 0.74 16.91
CA ALA A 424 -0.56 0.29 16.75
C ALA A 424 -0.77 -1.14 17.27
N VAL A 425 0.15 -2.07 17.00
CA VAL A 425 0.08 -3.45 17.47
C VAL A 425 0.11 -3.51 18.99
N VAL A 426 1.09 -2.84 19.62
CA VAL A 426 1.22 -2.79 21.08
C VAL A 426 -0.05 -2.21 21.70
N LEU A 427 -0.62 -1.16 21.12
CA LEU A 427 -1.88 -0.57 21.60
C LEU A 427 -3.03 -1.59 21.55
N HIS A 428 -3.15 -2.33 20.45
CA HIS A 428 -4.17 -3.37 20.32
C HIS A 428 -3.95 -4.49 21.35
N MET A 429 -2.73 -4.97 21.56
CA MET A 429 -2.41 -6.01 22.55
C MET A 429 -2.79 -5.59 23.97
N LEU A 430 -2.41 -4.37 24.35
CA LEU A 430 -2.75 -3.79 25.65
C LEU A 430 -4.27 -3.61 25.80
N SER A 431 -4.97 -3.28 24.72
CA SER A 431 -6.43 -3.07 24.74
C SER A 431 -7.21 -4.38 24.88
N VAL A 432 -6.75 -5.45 24.25
CA VAL A 432 -7.35 -6.78 24.40
C VAL A 432 -6.94 -7.41 25.73
N GLY A 433 -5.79 -6.99 26.29
CA GLY A 433 -5.27 -7.48 27.57
C GLY A 433 -4.41 -8.74 27.44
N VAL A 434 -3.91 -9.03 26.23
CA VAL A 434 -3.02 -10.17 25.95
C VAL A 434 -1.55 -9.88 26.21
N ALA A 435 -1.18 -8.61 26.33
CA ALA A 435 0.14 -8.19 26.77
C ALA A 435 0.02 -7.08 27.82
N ARG A 436 1.00 -6.99 28.70
CA ARG A 436 1.20 -5.92 29.69
C ARG A 436 2.64 -5.41 29.71
N THR A 437 3.59 -6.21 29.24
CA THR A 437 5.02 -5.89 29.19
C THR A 437 5.56 -6.00 27.77
N ALA A 438 6.78 -5.48 27.55
CA ALA A 438 7.49 -5.69 26.28
C ALA A 438 7.84 -7.17 26.06
N GLU A 439 8.10 -7.91 27.13
CA GLU A 439 8.39 -9.34 27.09
C GLU A 439 7.15 -10.15 26.67
N ASP A 440 5.96 -9.78 27.16
CA ASP A 440 4.70 -10.41 26.74
C ASP A 440 4.45 -10.23 25.23
N VAL A 441 4.84 -9.07 24.67
CA VAL A 441 4.71 -8.82 23.23
C VAL A 441 5.65 -9.72 22.44
N THR A 442 6.91 -9.84 22.85
CA THR A 442 7.88 -10.72 22.20
C THR A 442 7.47 -12.19 22.30
N ASN A 443 6.85 -12.59 23.42
CA ASN A 443 6.42 -13.96 23.70
C ASN A 443 4.97 -14.27 23.29
N PHE A 444 4.31 -13.37 22.55
CA PHE A 444 2.88 -13.48 22.20
C PHE A 444 2.54 -14.64 21.25
N GLY A 445 3.54 -15.31 20.69
CA GLY A 445 3.35 -16.38 19.70
C GLY A 445 3.30 -15.88 18.26
N PHE A 446 3.98 -14.77 17.95
CA PHE A 446 4.26 -14.41 16.56
C PHE A 446 5.09 -15.50 15.88
N ILE A 447 4.86 -15.72 14.59
CA ILE A 447 5.62 -16.69 13.79
C ILE A 447 7.08 -16.24 13.66
N ASP A 448 7.30 -14.96 13.34
CA ASP A 448 8.61 -14.33 13.39
C ASP A 448 8.52 -13.18 14.42
N PRO A 449 9.01 -13.37 15.66
CA PRO A 449 8.85 -12.38 16.72
C PRO A 449 9.67 -11.11 16.45
N PRO A 450 9.12 -9.91 16.76
CA PRO A 450 9.86 -8.66 16.62
C PRO A 450 10.99 -8.56 17.66
N ASP A 451 12.03 -7.80 17.34
CA ASP A 451 13.09 -7.55 18.31
C ASP A 451 12.63 -6.63 19.46
N MET A 452 13.30 -6.76 20.61
CA MET A 452 12.97 -5.98 21.82
C MET A 452 13.08 -4.46 21.63
N LYS A 453 13.92 -4.01 20.69
CA LYS A 453 14.10 -2.58 20.42
C LYS A 453 12.90 -2.01 19.67
N ALA A 454 12.39 -2.71 18.66
CA ALA A 454 11.19 -2.35 17.92
C ALA A 454 9.96 -2.32 18.83
N VAL A 455 9.84 -3.30 19.73
CA VAL A 455 8.77 -3.32 20.75
C VAL A 455 8.89 -2.11 21.68
N SER A 456 10.08 -1.86 22.22
CA SER A 456 10.35 -0.69 23.08
C SER A 456 10.04 0.63 22.38
N ASP A 457 10.38 0.77 21.10
CA ASP A 457 10.03 1.94 20.29
C ASP A 457 8.52 2.14 20.17
N GLY A 458 7.74 1.07 20.04
CA GLY A 458 6.28 1.11 20.08
C GLY A 458 5.72 1.60 21.42
N PHE A 459 6.26 1.10 22.54
CA PHE A 459 5.89 1.60 23.88
C PHE A 459 6.26 3.08 24.07
N ASN A 460 7.42 3.51 23.57
CA ASN A 460 7.84 4.90 23.62
C ASN A 460 6.90 5.80 22.81
N GLU A 461 6.50 5.38 21.60
CA GLU A 461 5.51 6.09 20.79
C GLU A 461 4.17 6.24 21.53
N LEU A 462 3.66 5.17 22.15
CA LEU A 462 2.42 5.25 22.93
C LEU A 462 2.56 6.10 24.20
N THR A 463 3.75 6.18 24.78
CA THR A 463 4.04 7.06 25.91
C THR A 463 4.04 8.53 25.46
N GLU A 464 4.68 8.85 24.34
CA GLU A 464 4.66 10.18 23.70
C GLU A 464 3.22 10.64 23.41
N LEU A 465 2.37 9.73 22.92
CA LEU A 465 0.96 10.00 22.64
C LEU A 465 0.08 10.04 23.91
N LYS A 466 0.67 9.80 25.10
CA LYS A 466 -0.02 9.67 26.39
C LYS A 466 -1.12 8.60 26.37
N ALA A 467 -0.97 7.60 25.50
CA ALA A 467 -1.88 6.47 25.36
C ALA A 467 -1.68 5.45 26.49
N ILE A 468 -0.46 5.33 27.00
CA ILE A 468 -0.11 4.44 28.11
C ILE A 468 0.47 5.22 29.29
N GLY A 469 0.30 4.65 30.48
CA GLY A 469 0.90 5.12 31.72
C GLY A 469 1.41 3.94 32.55
N ARG A 470 2.11 4.22 33.64
CA ARG A 470 2.60 3.19 34.58
C ARG A 470 1.83 3.28 35.88
N LYS A 471 1.30 2.15 36.36
CA LYS A 471 0.66 2.03 37.66
C LYS A 471 1.20 0.80 38.37
N ARG A 472 1.87 0.99 39.52
CA ARG A 472 2.50 -0.09 40.30
C ARG A 472 3.49 -0.95 39.49
N GLY A 473 4.24 -0.34 38.58
CA GLY A 473 5.20 -1.03 37.72
C GLY A 473 4.63 -1.65 36.44
N GLU A 474 3.31 -1.84 36.34
CA GLU A 474 2.65 -2.35 35.12
C GLU A 474 2.28 -1.23 34.16
N VAL A 475 2.39 -1.52 32.85
CA VAL A 475 1.89 -0.63 31.80
C VAL A 475 0.37 -0.77 31.72
N THR A 476 -0.33 0.37 31.76
CA THR A 476 -1.79 0.41 31.69
C THR A 476 -2.24 1.44 30.66
N LEU A 477 -3.33 1.14 29.96
CA LEU A 477 -3.93 2.11 29.04
C LEU A 477 -4.53 3.28 29.81
N THR A 478 -4.20 4.49 29.37
CA THR A 478 -4.85 5.71 29.87
C THR A 478 -6.28 5.80 29.31
N HIS A 479 -7.03 6.82 29.73
CA HIS A 479 -8.31 7.12 29.08
C HIS A 479 -8.14 7.43 27.58
N VAL A 480 -7.05 8.12 27.20
CA VAL A 480 -6.71 8.38 25.79
C VAL A 480 -6.38 7.07 25.07
N GLY A 481 -5.57 6.19 25.65
CA GLY A 481 -5.23 4.90 25.03
C GLY A 481 -6.45 4.01 24.77
N ARG A 482 -7.39 3.96 25.72
CA ARG A 482 -8.65 3.21 25.53
C ARG A 482 -9.53 3.79 24.43
N GLN A 483 -9.52 5.11 24.25
CA GLN A 483 -10.24 5.75 23.14
C GLN A 483 -9.52 5.46 21.82
N LEU A 484 -8.19 5.61 21.76
CA LEU A 484 -7.38 5.34 20.57
C LEU A 484 -7.58 3.92 20.05
N ALA A 485 -7.57 2.92 20.93
CA ALA A 485 -7.73 1.52 20.55
C ALA A 485 -9.08 1.23 19.85
N ARG A 486 -10.09 2.08 20.03
CA ARG A 486 -11.42 1.97 19.40
C ARG A 486 -11.53 2.71 18.07
N ILE A 487 -10.54 3.53 17.71
CA ILE A 487 -10.54 4.32 16.47
C ILE A 487 -9.68 3.57 15.44
N PRO A 488 -10.23 3.13 14.30
CA PRO A 488 -9.52 2.28 13.34
C PRO A 488 -8.55 3.06 12.42
N ILE A 489 -7.96 4.18 12.86
CA ILE A 489 -6.92 4.92 12.11
C ILE A 489 -5.57 4.82 12.81
N ASP A 490 -4.52 5.31 12.14
CA ASP A 490 -3.21 5.49 12.74
C ASP A 490 -3.28 6.18 14.12
N VAL A 491 -2.46 5.70 15.06
CA VAL A 491 -2.52 6.14 16.47
C VAL A 491 -2.23 7.63 16.64
N ARG A 492 -1.41 8.24 15.76
CA ARG A 492 -1.13 9.69 15.78
C ARG A 492 -2.33 10.46 15.26
N LEU A 493 -2.91 10.04 14.13
CA LEU A 493 -4.13 10.67 13.59
C LEU A 493 -5.30 10.57 14.58
N GLY A 494 -5.48 9.41 15.21
CA GLY A 494 -6.47 9.19 16.27
C GLY A 494 -6.26 10.12 17.45
N ARG A 495 -5.00 10.40 17.81
CA ARG A 495 -4.67 11.28 18.93
C ARG A 495 -5.11 12.72 18.65
N MET A 496 -4.99 13.19 17.41
CA MET A 496 -5.47 14.50 16.95
C MET A 496 -6.99 14.62 17.08
N VAL A 497 -7.74 13.59 16.65
CA VAL A 497 -9.20 13.55 16.77
C VAL A 497 -9.65 13.63 18.22
N ILE A 498 -9.04 12.81 19.09
CA ILE A 498 -9.35 12.80 20.53
C ILE A 498 -9.03 14.16 21.17
N GLU A 499 -7.95 14.81 20.74
CA GLU A 499 -7.59 16.12 21.26
C GLU A 499 -8.59 17.19 20.85
N ALA A 500 -8.93 17.24 19.57
CA ALA A 500 -9.90 18.18 19.05
C ALA A 500 -11.26 18.00 19.76
N ALA A 501 -11.66 16.76 20.04
CA ALA A 501 -12.88 16.48 20.77
C ALA A 501 -12.89 16.96 22.24
N LYS A 502 -11.72 17.12 22.88
CA LYS A 502 -11.60 17.48 24.30
C LYS A 502 -11.35 18.97 24.53
N SER A 503 -10.48 19.57 23.73
CA SER A 503 -9.86 20.86 24.03
C SER A 503 -10.24 21.95 23.03
N SER A 504 -11.17 21.67 22.13
CA SER A 504 -11.58 22.61 21.08
C SER A 504 -13.09 22.62 20.86
N THR A 505 -13.55 23.40 19.87
CA THR A 505 -14.98 23.52 19.56
C THR A 505 -15.46 22.30 18.76
N PRO A 506 -16.78 22.00 18.76
CA PRO A 506 -17.35 20.96 17.91
C PRO A 506 -17.02 21.15 16.41
N ASP A 507 -16.88 22.40 15.95
CA ASP A 507 -16.54 22.73 14.57
C ASP A 507 -15.05 22.50 14.27
N THR A 508 -14.16 22.81 15.22
CA THR A 508 -12.73 22.46 15.15
C THR A 508 -12.55 20.94 15.06
N LEU A 509 -13.31 20.15 15.85
CA LEU A 509 -13.33 18.68 15.71
C LEU A 509 -13.76 18.28 14.31
N ALA A 510 -14.85 18.83 13.77
CA ALA A 510 -15.32 18.51 12.43
C ALA A 510 -14.26 18.84 11.36
N ALA A 511 -13.55 19.96 11.46
CA ALA A 511 -12.46 20.32 10.56
C ALA A 511 -11.28 19.33 10.68
N VAL A 512 -10.89 18.93 11.89
CA VAL A 512 -9.85 17.92 12.11
C VAL A 512 -10.26 16.57 11.52
N LEU A 513 -11.55 16.18 11.57
CA LEU A 513 -12.03 14.95 10.91
C LEU A 513 -11.84 15.00 9.39
N VAL A 514 -12.10 16.14 8.75
CA VAL A 514 -11.85 16.36 7.32
C VAL A 514 -10.37 16.17 6.98
N ILE A 515 -9.48 16.79 7.77
CA ILE A 515 -8.03 16.67 7.60
C ILE A 515 -7.55 15.24 7.82
N VAL A 516 -7.97 14.60 8.91
CA VAL A 516 -7.59 13.22 9.25
C VAL A 516 -8.06 12.24 8.17
N ALA A 517 -9.27 12.43 7.63
CA ALA A 517 -9.75 11.63 6.51
C ALA A 517 -8.90 11.83 5.25
N PHE A 518 -8.50 13.07 4.96
CA PHE A 518 -7.61 13.39 3.83
C PHE A 518 -6.25 12.70 3.98
N LEU A 519 -5.64 12.79 5.16
CA LEU A 519 -4.33 12.20 5.46
C LEU A 519 -4.34 10.67 5.51
N SER A 520 -5.51 10.06 5.77
CA SER A 520 -5.68 8.60 5.79
C SER A 520 -5.88 7.98 4.40
N LEU A 521 -6.04 8.82 3.37
CA LEU A 521 -6.30 8.40 1.99
C LEU A 521 -5.23 8.94 1.05
N GLN A 522 -5.26 8.46 -0.18
CA GLN A 522 -4.44 9.04 -1.23
C GLN A 522 -4.96 10.43 -1.61
N ASP A 523 -4.06 11.38 -1.87
CA ASP A 523 -4.40 12.74 -2.28
C ASP A 523 -5.37 12.72 -3.48
N PRO A 524 -6.55 13.37 -3.38
CA PRO A 524 -7.53 13.41 -4.46
C PRO A 524 -7.09 14.28 -5.64
N ARG A 525 -6.09 15.14 -5.51
CA ARG A 525 -5.57 15.97 -6.61
C ARG A 525 -4.86 15.11 -7.65
N GLU A 526 -5.21 15.30 -8.91
CA GLU A 526 -4.57 14.68 -10.06
C GLU A 526 -3.69 15.71 -10.78
N ARG A 527 -2.52 15.28 -11.25
CA ARG A 527 -1.60 16.11 -12.03
C ARG A 527 -1.19 15.33 -13.27
N PRO A 528 -2.04 15.24 -14.30
CA PRO A 528 -1.71 14.56 -15.55
C PRO A 528 -0.50 15.23 -16.20
N ASP A 529 0.44 14.47 -16.76
CA ASP A 529 1.69 15.04 -17.28
C ASP A 529 1.47 16.09 -18.37
N GLU A 530 0.51 15.85 -19.29
CA GLU A 530 0.15 16.77 -20.37
C GLU A 530 -0.47 18.10 -19.87
N ALA A 531 -1.10 18.07 -18.70
CA ALA A 531 -1.84 19.20 -18.13
C ALA A 531 -1.30 19.65 -16.77
N ARG A 532 -0.04 19.29 -16.46
CA ARG A 532 0.53 19.43 -15.11
C ARG A 532 0.57 20.88 -14.64
N ASP A 533 1.05 21.79 -15.48
CA ASP A 533 1.14 23.21 -15.15
C ASP A 533 -0.23 23.84 -14.90
N GLU A 534 -1.23 23.42 -15.68
CA GLU A 534 -2.61 23.87 -15.53
C GLU A 534 -3.25 23.32 -14.25
N ALA A 535 -3.06 22.03 -13.98
CA ALA A 535 -3.51 21.40 -12.73
C ALA A 535 -2.88 22.09 -11.51
N ASP A 536 -1.57 22.36 -11.55
CA ASP A 536 -0.88 23.09 -10.49
C ASP A 536 -1.41 24.53 -10.33
N ARG A 537 -1.67 25.24 -11.42
CA ARG A 537 -2.28 26.58 -11.38
C ARG A 537 -3.66 26.56 -10.71
N ILE A 538 -4.51 25.62 -11.10
CA ILE A 538 -5.85 25.42 -10.56
C ILE A 538 -5.80 25.06 -9.08
N HIS A 539 -4.91 24.16 -8.66
CA HIS A 539 -4.79 23.73 -7.26
C HIS A 539 -4.18 24.82 -6.38
N ASN A 540 -3.30 25.67 -6.91
CA ASN A 540 -2.73 26.80 -6.17
C ASN A 540 -3.77 27.84 -5.73
N ARG A 541 -4.98 27.86 -6.30
CA ARG A 541 -6.09 28.70 -5.82
C ARG A 541 -6.51 28.37 -4.38
N TYR A 542 -6.40 27.09 -3.99
CA TYR A 542 -6.76 26.56 -2.67
C TYR A 542 -5.62 26.56 -1.66
N ALA A 543 -4.39 26.72 -2.16
CA ALA A 543 -3.18 26.51 -1.39
C ALA A 543 -3.06 27.56 -0.27
N ASP A 544 -3.15 27.15 0.98
CA ASP A 544 -2.85 28.03 2.09
C ASP A 544 -1.32 28.14 2.28
N PRO A 545 -0.72 29.34 2.25
CA PRO A 545 0.74 29.51 2.36
C PRO A 545 1.34 29.03 3.69
N SER A 546 0.51 28.91 4.74
CA SER A 546 0.92 28.52 6.09
C SER A 546 0.67 27.05 6.40
N SER A 547 -0.25 26.38 5.69
CA SER A 547 -0.68 25.02 6.06
C SER A 547 -1.25 24.19 4.90
N ASP A 548 -0.64 23.03 4.64
CA ASP A 548 -1.22 22.03 3.74
C ASP A 548 -2.53 21.43 4.31
N TYR A 549 -2.73 21.48 5.63
CA TYR A 549 -3.96 21.01 6.27
C TYR A 549 -5.13 21.96 6.01
N LEU A 550 -4.89 23.27 6.11
CA LEU A 550 -5.89 24.27 5.75
C LEU A 550 -6.17 24.26 4.24
N THR A 551 -5.16 23.94 3.42
CA THR A 551 -5.37 23.70 1.98
C THR A 551 -6.39 22.58 1.74
N ALA A 552 -6.30 21.47 2.48
CA ALA A 552 -7.30 20.40 2.39
C ALA A 552 -8.69 20.89 2.80
N LEU A 553 -8.81 21.71 3.85
CA LEU A 553 -10.09 22.31 4.24
C LEU A 553 -10.66 23.27 3.19
N ASN A 554 -9.81 24.07 2.54
CA ASN A 554 -10.22 24.96 1.45
C ASN A 554 -10.79 24.16 0.26
N ILE A 555 -10.16 23.03 -0.07
CA ILE A 555 -10.66 22.11 -1.10
C ILE A 555 -12.01 21.52 -0.67
N TRP A 556 -12.13 21.10 0.59
CA TRP A 556 -13.38 20.54 1.12
C TRP A 556 -14.53 21.57 1.08
N ASP A 557 -14.31 22.79 1.58
CA ASP A 557 -15.31 23.85 1.57
C ASP A 557 -15.76 24.16 0.14
N ARG A 558 -14.80 24.30 -0.79
CA ARG A 558 -15.08 24.53 -2.21
C ARG A 558 -15.99 23.46 -2.83
N ILE A 559 -15.72 22.19 -2.54
CA ILE A 559 -16.41 21.07 -3.21
C ILE A 559 -17.78 20.81 -2.57
N PHE A 560 -17.92 20.91 -1.25
CA PHE A 560 -19.09 20.40 -0.54
C PHE A 560 -19.90 21.44 0.24
N GLN A 561 -19.41 22.67 0.44
CA GLN A 561 -20.03 23.62 1.36
C GLN A 561 -20.32 24.98 0.73
N ALA A 562 -19.33 25.60 0.07
CA ALA A 562 -19.38 26.99 -0.40
C ALA A 562 -20.58 27.29 -1.32
N ASP A 563 -20.97 26.30 -2.14
CA ASP A 563 -22.09 26.37 -3.08
C ASP A 563 -23.21 25.35 -2.73
N GLY A 564 -23.18 24.82 -1.51
CA GLY A 564 -24.00 23.68 -1.09
C GLY A 564 -23.49 22.34 -1.60
N GLU A 565 -24.19 21.27 -1.21
CA GLU A 565 -23.78 19.91 -1.54
C GLU A 565 -24.06 19.60 -3.03
N PRO A 566 -23.04 19.28 -3.85
CA PRO A 566 -23.24 19.05 -5.27
C PRO A 566 -23.96 17.73 -5.53
N SER A 567 -24.83 17.71 -6.54
CA SER A 567 -25.33 16.45 -7.12
C SER A 567 -24.18 15.62 -7.68
N ASN A 568 -24.36 14.30 -7.83
CA ASN A 568 -23.34 13.42 -8.41
C ASN A 568 -22.81 13.90 -9.77
N ASN A 569 -23.69 14.44 -10.62
CA ASN A 569 -23.30 14.97 -11.94
C ASN A 569 -22.51 16.27 -11.81
N ALA A 570 -22.89 17.16 -10.89
CA ALA A 570 -22.15 18.38 -10.61
C ALA A 570 -20.76 18.06 -10.03
N LEU A 571 -20.67 17.12 -9.08
CA LEU A 571 -19.41 16.67 -8.50
C LEU A 571 -18.47 16.10 -9.55
N ARG A 572 -18.96 15.25 -10.47
CA ARG A 572 -18.15 14.74 -11.60
C ARG A 572 -17.61 15.88 -12.48
N ARG A 573 -18.41 16.92 -12.71
CA ARG A 573 -17.99 18.09 -13.49
C ARG A 573 -16.88 18.86 -12.78
N ILE A 574 -17.04 19.15 -11.49
CA ILE A 574 -16.02 19.81 -10.65
C ILE A 574 -14.72 19.01 -10.67
N CYS A 575 -14.80 17.70 -10.39
CA CYS A 575 -13.64 16.81 -10.41
C CYS A 575 -12.89 16.86 -11.75
N LYS A 576 -13.62 16.84 -12.87
CA LYS A 576 -13.02 16.93 -14.20
C LYS A 576 -12.40 18.29 -14.48
N SER A 577 -13.09 19.39 -14.18
CA SER A 577 -12.62 20.75 -14.49
C SER A 577 -11.48 21.21 -13.62
N GLU A 578 -11.36 20.66 -12.41
CA GLU A 578 -10.38 21.09 -11.41
C GLU A 578 -9.34 20.01 -11.07
N TYR A 579 -9.24 18.97 -11.90
CA TYR A 579 -8.25 17.89 -11.77
C TYR A 579 -8.28 17.20 -10.41
N PHE A 580 -9.46 16.71 -10.00
CA PHE A 580 -9.63 15.83 -8.86
C PHE A 580 -10.11 14.43 -9.29
N SER A 581 -9.64 13.42 -8.59
CA SER A 581 -10.12 12.05 -8.76
C SER A 581 -11.51 11.89 -8.15
N TRP A 582 -12.53 11.66 -8.98
CA TRP A 582 -13.91 11.47 -8.52
C TRP A 582 -14.04 10.37 -7.46
N LEU A 583 -13.32 9.26 -7.65
CA LEU A 583 -13.34 8.15 -6.69
C LEU A 583 -12.75 8.56 -5.34
N ARG A 584 -11.58 9.20 -5.33
CA ARG A 584 -10.89 9.60 -4.08
C ARG A 584 -11.66 10.69 -3.33
N VAL A 585 -12.25 11.65 -4.04
CA VAL A 585 -13.11 12.68 -3.44
C VAL A 585 -14.33 12.07 -2.77
N ARG A 586 -14.97 11.07 -3.42
CA ARG A 586 -16.09 10.34 -2.80
C ARG A 586 -15.63 9.55 -1.58
N GLN A 587 -14.53 8.79 -1.70
CA GLN A 587 -13.95 8.05 -0.57
C GLN A 587 -13.60 8.96 0.61
N TRP A 588 -13.09 10.16 0.33
CA TRP A 588 -12.79 11.16 1.34
C TRP A 588 -14.06 11.61 2.06
N LYS A 589 -15.12 11.94 1.31
CA LYS A 589 -16.41 12.31 1.90
C LYS A 589 -17.00 11.18 2.74
N ASP A 590 -17.00 9.96 2.21
CA ASP A 590 -17.52 8.78 2.90
C ASP A 590 -16.73 8.56 4.22
N LEU A 591 -15.41 8.71 4.20
CA LEU A 591 -14.57 8.60 5.39
C LEU A 591 -14.84 9.69 6.43
N VAL A 592 -15.07 10.94 6.01
CA VAL A 592 -15.46 12.03 6.94
C VAL A 592 -16.77 11.72 7.64
N ASN A 593 -17.78 11.23 6.90
CA ASN A 593 -19.06 10.83 7.47
C ASN A 593 -18.91 9.69 8.49
N GLN A 594 -18.11 8.69 8.13
CA GLN A 594 -17.86 7.53 9.00
C GLN A 594 -17.09 7.90 10.27
N LEU A 595 -16.07 8.75 10.16
CA LEU A 595 -15.35 9.26 11.33
C LEU A 595 -16.26 10.11 12.22
N THR A 596 -17.18 10.87 11.62
CA THR A 596 -18.19 11.66 12.32
C THR A 596 -19.14 10.77 13.12
N GLU A 597 -19.68 9.72 12.49
CA GLU A 597 -20.56 8.73 13.14
C GLU A 597 -19.84 8.02 14.28
N MET A 598 -18.61 7.55 14.06
CA MET A 598 -17.78 6.94 15.09
C MET A 598 -17.52 7.89 16.26
N CYS A 599 -17.22 9.17 16.00
CA CYS A 599 -17.06 10.15 17.07
C CYS A 599 -18.35 10.35 17.87
N ARG A 600 -19.53 10.30 17.22
CA ARG A 600 -20.83 10.32 17.91
C ARG A 600 -21.06 9.06 18.75
N GLU A 601 -20.67 7.88 18.28
CA GLU A 601 -20.69 6.63 19.08
C GLU A 601 -19.78 6.71 20.31
N LEU A 602 -18.64 7.39 20.18
CA LEU A 602 -17.74 7.73 21.30
C LEU A 602 -18.27 8.85 22.20
N LYS A 603 -19.48 9.36 21.92
CA LYS A 603 -20.18 10.44 22.64
C LYS A 603 -19.47 11.80 22.53
N PHE A 604 -18.67 12.03 21.49
CA PHE A 604 -18.11 13.34 21.19
C PHE A 604 -19.15 14.24 20.53
N LYS A 605 -19.11 15.53 20.86
CA LYS A 605 -19.96 16.55 20.21
C LYS A 605 -19.27 16.98 18.91
N VAL A 606 -19.83 16.57 17.78
CA VAL A 606 -19.30 16.91 16.44
C VAL A 606 -20.17 18.01 15.84
N GLY A 607 -19.56 19.14 15.48
CA GLY A 607 -20.19 20.27 14.81
C GLY A 607 -20.13 20.15 13.29
N SER A 608 -19.96 21.28 12.61
CA SER A 608 -19.78 21.35 11.16
C SER A 608 -18.43 21.98 10.81
N PRO A 609 -17.71 21.50 9.77
CA PRO A 609 -16.41 22.07 9.42
C PRO A 609 -16.60 23.38 8.64
N GLN A 610 -17.07 24.43 9.28
CA GLN A 610 -17.34 25.73 8.64
C GLN A 610 -16.15 26.67 8.83
N PRO A 611 -15.71 27.37 7.77
CA PRO A 611 -14.70 28.40 7.91
C PRO A 611 -15.25 29.61 8.69
N ALA A 612 -14.36 30.33 9.38
CA ALA A 612 -14.67 31.58 10.06
C ALA A 612 -15.05 32.69 9.06
N SER A 613 -14.38 32.72 7.90
CA SER A 613 -14.79 33.56 6.77
C SER A 613 -14.38 32.94 5.44
N ARG A 614 -15.15 33.26 4.40
CA ARG A 614 -14.89 32.83 3.01
C ARG A 614 -14.48 34.02 2.17
N PRO A 615 -13.77 33.80 1.05
CA PRO A 615 -13.62 34.81 0.02
C PRO A 615 -14.97 35.30 -0.52
N ASP A 616 -14.99 36.55 -0.94
CA ASP A 616 -16.17 37.18 -1.53
C ASP A 616 -16.77 36.35 -2.67
N LEU A 617 -18.09 36.34 -2.75
CA LEU A 617 -18.81 35.58 -3.78
C LEU A 617 -18.36 35.96 -5.19
N ALA A 618 -18.06 37.24 -5.43
CA ALA A 618 -17.55 37.72 -6.71
C ALA A 618 -16.24 37.04 -7.11
N VAL A 619 -15.31 36.83 -6.17
CA VAL A 619 -14.03 36.13 -6.41
C VAL A 619 -14.28 34.65 -6.69
N ARG A 620 -15.17 34.01 -5.93
CA ARG A 620 -15.50 32.59 -6.09
C ARG A 620 -16.20 32.28 -7.41
N GLN A 621 -16.98 33.22 -7.94
CA GLN A 621 -17.72 33.08 -9.19
C GLN A 621 -16.91 33.48 -10.43
N LEU A 622 -15.70 34.02 -10.28
CA LEU A 622 -14.82 34.28 -11.42
C LEU A 622 -14.57 32.99 -12.22
N PRO A 623 -14.44 33.06 -13.56
CA PRO A 623 -13.96 31.96 -14.36
C PRO A 623 -12.66 31.37 -13.80
N ILE A 624 -12.49 30.04 -13.82
CA ILE A 624 -11.35 29.34 -13.19
C ILE A 624 -10.00 29.93 -13.63
N ASN A 625 -9.88 30.34 -14.90
CA ASN A 625 -8.67 30.92 -15.46
C ASN A 625 -8.34 32.34 -14.96
N GLN A 626 -9.30 33.04 -14.34
CA GLN A 626 -9.15 34.40 -13.78
C GLN A 626 -8.94 34.39 -12.26
N GLN A 627 -9.09 33.24 -11.61
CA GLN A 627 -8.87 33.11 -10.18
C GLN A 627 -7.38 33.01 -9.88
N ALA A 628 -6.86 33.99 -9.12
CA ALA A 628 -5.44 34.05 -8.75
C ALA A 628 -5.03 32.93 -7.78
N ALA A 629 -3.73 32.68 -7.64
CA ALA A 629 -3.23 31.81 -6.58
C ALA A 629 -3.70 32.30 -5.21
N HIS A 630 -4.03 31.38 -4.31
CA HIS A 630 -4.51 31.64 -2.94
C HIS A 630 -5.89 32.35 -2.86
N SER A 631 -6.55 32.63 -3.99
CA SER A 631 -7.80 33.40 -4.02
C SER A 631 -9.01 32.70 -3.40
N LEU A 632 -8.95 31.38 -3.24
CA LEU A 632 -10.01 30.57 -2.65
C LEU A 632 -9.70 30.12 -1.21
N CYS A 633 -8.67 30.70 -0.58
CA CYS A 633 -8.34 30.39 0.81
C CYS A 633 -9.40 30.95 1.77
N CYS A 634 -9.90 30.09 2.65
CA CYS A 634 -10.80 30.49 3.73
C CYS A 634 -9.99 30.81 5.00
N SER A 635 -10.59 31.59 5.90
CA SER A 635 -10.08 31.75 7.26
C SER A 635 -10.65 30.66 8.15
N TRP A 636 -9.78 29.92 8.85
CA TRP A 636 -10.13 28.84 9.76
C TRP A 636 -9.61 29.15 11.18
N ASP A 637 -10.09 28.42 12.19
CA ASP A 637 -9.47 28.36 13.52
C ASP A 637 -8.15 27.58 13.45
N ASP A 638 -7.16 28.18 12.78
CA ASP A 638 -5.83 27.61 12.55
C ASP A 638 -5.17 27.20 13.88
N ARG A 639 -5.26 28.04 14.91
CA ARG A 639 -4.69 27.77 16.23
C ARG A 639 -5.33 26.54 16.88
N GLY A 640 -6.65 26.44 16.92
CA GLY A 640 -7.34 25.29 17.51
C GLY A 640 -7.08 24.00 16.74
N ILE A 641 -7.12 24.07 15.41
CA ILE A 641 -6.80 22.94 14.52
C ILE A 641 -5.35 22.49 14.73
N HIS A 642 -4.38 23.39 14.60
CA HIS A 642 -2.97 23.03 14.65
C HIS A 642 -2.53 22.58 16.05
N THR A 643 -3.03 23.20 17.12
CA THR A 643 -2.75 22.74 18.50
C THR A 643 -3.30 21.33 18.74
N SER A 644 -4.47 21.00 18.19
CA SER A 644 -5.04 19.65 18.28
C SER A 644 -4.19 18.65 17.50
N MET A 645 -3.74 19.03 16.30
CA MET A 645 -2.87 18.18 15.47
C MET A 645 -1.50 17.93 16.10
N LEU A 646 -0.91 18.94 16.76
CA LEU A 646 0.37 18.81 17.46
C LEU A 646 0.35 17.67 18.48
N SER A 647 -0.79 17.38 19.12
CA SER A 647 -0.89 16.28 20.09
C SER A 647 -0.50 14.89 19.53
N GLY A 648 -0.65 14.67 18.22
CA GLY A 648 -0.19 13.45 17.53
C GLY A 648 1.17 13.61 16.82
N LEU A 649 1.62 14.84 16.61
CA LEU A 649 2.76 15.19 15.76
C LEU A 649 3.94 15.83 16.51
N LEU A 650 3.99 15.77 17.84
CA LEU A 650 5.09 16.36 18.64
C LEU A 650 6.47 15.91 18.17
N SER A 651 6.64 14.60 17.91
CA SER A 651 7.90 14.05 17.40
C SER A 651 8.17 14.32 15.91
N MET A 652 7.24 15.01 15.23
CA MET A 652 7.32 15.38 13.81
C MET A 652 7.42 16.91 13.60
N MET A 653 7.82 17.64 14.64
CA MET A 653 8.17 19.05 14.52
C MET A 653 9.57 19.21 13.92
N GLY A 654 9.80 20.33 13.23
CA GLY A 654 11.14 20.71 12.76
C GLY A 654 11.39 22.21 12.83
N MET A 655 12.62 22.55 13.15
CA MET A 655 13.16 23.91 13.15
C MET A 655 14.00 24.14 11.90
N GLN A 656 13.75 25.22 11.18
CA GLN A 656 14.52 25.59 10.00
C GLN A 656 15.99 25.80 10.36
N ILE A 657 16.89 25.17 9.59
CA ILE A 657 18.32 25.46 9.62
C ILE A 657 18.64 26.21 8.33
N VAL A 658 19.17 27.42 8.45
CA VAL A 658 19.68 28.16 7.28
C VAL A 658 21.17 27.85 7.13
N ARG A 659 21.55 27.15 6.05
CA ARG A 659 22.96 26.94 5.67
C ARG A 659 23.29 27.83 4.46
N GLU A 660 24.18 28.79 4.63
CA GLU A 660 24.59 29.64 3.50
C GLU A 660 25.44 28.83 2.50
N PRO A 661 25.09 28.85 1.19
CA PRO A 661 25.88 28.18 0.16
C PRO A 661 27.28 28.79 0.07
N LYS A 662 28.33 27.97 0.07
CA LYS A 662 29.72 28.47 0.00
C LYS A 662 30.11 28.79 -1.44
N ALA A 663 31.00 29.75 -1.63
CA ALA A 663 31.52 30.10 -2.96
C ALA A 663 32.22 28.91 -3.67
N SER A 664 32.77 27.97 -2.89
CA SER A 664 33.36 26.71 -3.37
C SER A 664 32.37 25.80 -4.09
N ASP A 665 31.09 25.82 -3.70
CA ASP A 665 30.06 24.92 -4.21
C ASP A 665 29.71 25.22 -5.69
N PHE A 666 30.17 26.36 -6.21
CA PHE A 666 29.90 26.83 -7.57
C PHE A 666 31.18 27.10 -8.37
N ALA A 667 32.34 26.58 -7.94
CA ALA A 667 33.63 26.87 -8.56
C ALA A 667 33.72 26.44 -10.04
N GLY A 668 32.96 25.42 -10.45
CA GLY A 668 32.92 24.89 -11.83
C GLY A 668 31.89 25.55 -12.77
N LEU A 669 31.08 26.50 -12.30
CA LEU A 669 30.01 27.12 -13.09
C LEU A 669 30.36 28.57 -13.46
N LYS A 670 30.02 29.02 -14.68
CA LYS A 670 30.24 30.40 -15.17
C LYS A 670 28.95 31.07 -15.64
N GLY A 671 28.91 32.40 -15.63
CA GLY A 671 27.83 33.22 -16.21
C GLY A 671 26.42 32.93 -15.64
N ALA A 672 25.41 32.88 -16.51
CA ALA A 672 24.01 32.66 -16.15
C ALA A 672 23.75 31.33 -15.45
N ALA A 673 24.52 30.28 -15.76
CA ALA A 673 24.43 28.98 -15.10
C ALA A 673 24.85 29.06 -13.62
N LYS A 674 25.91 29.82 -13.31
CA LYS A 674 26.34 30.09 -11.92
C LYS A 674 25.27 30.88 -11.17
N ALA A 675 24.72 31.93 -11.77
CA ALA A 675 23.68 32.75 -11.14
C ALA A 675 22.39 31.94 -10.85
N LYS A 676 21.97 31.09 -11.80
CA LYS A 676 20.80 30.19 -11.62
C LYS A 676 21.07 29.14 -10.54
N ALA A 677 22.28 28.58 -10.49
CA ALA A 677 22.69 27.61 -9.48
C ALA A 677 22.75 28.23 -8.08
N ILE A 678 23.33 29.42 -7.92
CA ILE A 678 23.36 30.16 -6.65
C ILE A 678 21.93 30.49 -6.19
N LYS A 679 21.08 31.02 -7.07
CA LYS A 679 19.68 31.35 -6.73
C LYS A 679 18.88 30.11 -6.33
N ARG A 680 19.11 28.97 -7.00
CA ARG A 680 18.50 27.68 -6.65
C ARG A 680 19.02 27.17 -5.31
N ALA A 681 20.33 27.24 -5.06
CA ALA A 681 20.94 26.81 -3.80
C ALA A 681 20.49 27.67 -2.62
N GLN A 682 20.42 29.00 -2.77
CA GLN A 682 19.89 29.90 -1.75
C GLN A 682 18.40 29.63 -1.45
N LYS A 683 17.60 29.29 -2.47
CA LYS A 683 16.20 28.89 -2.27
C LYS A 683 16.07 27.53 -1.58
N MET A 684 16.94 26.59 -1.92
CA MET A 684 16.95 25.25 -1.32
C MET A 684 17.51 25.26 0.11
N ALA A 685 18.45 26.15 0.42
CA ALA A 685 19.05 26.32 1.75
C ALA A 685 18.05 26.75 2.84
N LYS A 686 16.96 27.42 2.45
CA LYS A 686 15.86 27.76 3.36
C LYS A 686 14.90 26.60 3.60
N ASN A 687 15.00 25.54 2.81
CA ASN A 687 14.13 24.37 2.92
C ASN A 687 14.83 23.21 3.64
N ASP A 688 15.72 23.50 4.59
CA ASP A 688 16.37 22.50 5.44
C ASP A 688 15.89 22.66 6.88
N TYR A 689 15.51 21.54 7.50
CA TYR A 689 14.91 21.50 8.84
C TYR A 689 15.60 20.46 9.72
N GLN A 690 15.75 20.78 11.00
CA GLN A 690 16.13 19.88 12.08
C GLN A 690 14.88 19.42 12.82
N GLY A 691 14.58 18.14 12.74
CA GLY A 691 13.51 17.51 13.50
C GLY A 691 13.95 16.96 14.84
N ALA A 692 13.01 16.34 15.53
CA ALA A 692 13.29 15.60 16.75
C ALA A 692 14.37 14.52 16.53
N ARG A 693 15.14 14.23 17.59
CA ARG A 693 16.16 13.17 17.61
C ARG A 693 17.27 13.32 16.55
N GLY A 694 17.57 14.57 16.16
CA GLY A 694 18.64 14.87 15.20
C GLY A 694 18.30 14.53 13.75
N THR A 695 17.02 14.32 13.42
CA THR A 695 16.58 14.10 12.04
C THR A 695 16.76 15.37 11.22
N HIS A 696 17.14 15.23 9.95
CA HIS A 696 17.27 16.35 9.01
C HIS A 696 16.40 16.10 7.79
N PHE A 697 15.50 17.04 7.47
CA PHE A 697 14.54 16.88 6.37
C PHE A 697 14.31 18.19 5.60
N ALA A 698 13.67 18.10 4.44
CA ALA A 698 13.14 19.25 3.70
C ALA A 698 11.63 19.16 3.52
N LEU A 699 10.94 20.28 3.34
CA LEU A 699 9.53 20.28 2.95
C LEU A 699 9.39 19.83 1.50
N PHE A 700 8.42 18.97 1.22
CA PHE A 700 8.17 18.43 -0.11
C PHE A 700 7.86 19.56 -1.11
N PRO A 701 8.46 19.59 -2.33
CA PRO A 701 8.36 20.75 -3.22
C PRO A 701 6.94 21.14 -3.65
N ALA A 702 6.00 20.19 -3.63
CA ALA A 702 4.60 20.44 -3.98
C ALA A 702 3.77 21.05 -2.84
N SER A 703 4.33 21.13 -1.62
CA SER A 703 3.71 21.81 -0.47
C SER A 703 3.71 23.32 -0.67
N ALA A 704 2.62 23.99 -0.28
CA ALA A 704 2.57 25.44 -0.27
C ALA A 704 3.53 26.03 0.78
N VAL A 705 3.71 25.32 1.89
CA VAL A 705 4.60 25.69 3.00
C VAL A 705 6.07 25.64 2.59
N ALA A 706 6.43 24.80 1.62
CA ALA A 706 7.78 24.78 1.03
C ALA A 706 8.14 26.08 0.30
N LYS A 707 7.14 26.90 -0.07
CA LYS A 707 7.36 28.22 -0.69
C LYS A 707 7.57 29.33 0.36
N SER A 708 6.86 29.26 1.49
CA SER A 708 6.95 30.24 2.58
C SER A 708 8.12 29.96 3.54
N THR A 709 8.53 28.69 3.67
CA THR A 709 9.67 28.24 4.48
C THR A 709 9.66 28.81 5.91
N PRO A 710 8.60 28.54 6.71
CA PRO A 710 8.48 29.07 8.06
C PRO A 710 9.57 28.49 8.98
N GLN A 711 9.91 29.23 10.05
CA GLN A 711 10.97 28.83 10.98
C GLN A 711 10.66 27.53 11.73
N TRP A 712 9.40 27.28 12.05
CA TRP A 712 8.95 26.08 12.73
C TRP A 712 7.81 25.45 11.96
N VAL A 713 7.89 24.13 11.81
CA VAL A 713 6.87 23.32 11.13
C VAL A 713 6.49 22.11 11.96
N MET A 714 5.25 21.66 11.81
CA MET A 714 4.89 20.26 12.04
C MET A 714 4.59 19.58 10.71
N SER A 715 4.88 18.28 10.62
CA SER A 715 4.58 17.49 9.43
C SER A 715 3.89 16.18 9.80
N THR A 716 3.03 15.67 8.91
CA THR A 716 2.33 14.39 9.18
C THR A 716 3.20 13.19 8.83
N GLU A 717 4.02 13.30 7.78
CA GLU A 717 4.78 12.18 7.25
C GLU A 717 6.20 12.62 6.86
N LEU A 718 7.20 11.82 7.25
CA LEU A 718 8.58 11.95 6.79
C LEU A 718 8.90 10.74 5.92
N VAL A 719 9.18 10.97 4.63
CA VAL A 719 9.45 9.91 3.65
C VAL A 719 10.83 10.10 3.05
N GLU A 720 11.65 9.06 3.12
CA GLU A 720 12.97 9.07 2.50
C GLU A 720 12.89 8.54 1.07
N THR A 721 13.32 9.38 0.12
CA THR A 721 13.51 8.99 -1.29
C THR A 721 14.93 9.31 -1.72
N SER A 722 15.18 10.44 -2.40
CA SER A 722 16.53 10.97 -2.65
C SER A 722 17.12 11.71 -1.45
N ARG A 723 16.24 12.24 -0.59
CA ARG A 723 16.51 12.81 0.72
C ARG A 723 15.27 12.60 1.59
N LEU A 724 15.36 12.91 2.87
CA LEU A 724 14.20 12.90 3.76
C LEU A 724 13.29 14.09 3.46
N TRP A 725 12.06 13.82 3.06
CA TRP A 725 11.04 14.81 2.73
C TRP A 725 9.89 14.78 3.73
N ALA A 726 9.52 15.94 4.25
CA ALA A 726 8.30 16.16 4.99
C ALA A 726 7.13 16.39 4.02
N ARG A 727 6.10 15.57 4.13
CA ARG A 727 4.85 15.70 3.40
C ARG A 727 3.74 16.18 4.33
N TYR A 728 2.91 17.07 3.79
CA TYR A 728 1.84 17.77 4.50
C TYR A 728 2.37 18.47 5.75
N SER A 729 2.65 19.75 5.61
CA SER A 729 3.26 20.54 6.66
C SER A 729 2.43 21.76 6.99
N ALA A 730 2.62 22.29 8.20
CA ALA A 730 2.07 23.57 8.61
C ALA A 730 3.07 24.34 9.46
N ALA A 731 3.06 25.66 9.31
CA ALA A 731 3.72 26.57 10.23
C ALA A 731 3.11 26.42 11.63
N ILE A 732 3.95 26.43 12.66
CA ILE A 732 3.52 26.33 14.06
C ILE A 732 4.28 27.34 14.92
N ASP A 733 3.69 27.67 16.06
CA ASP A 733 4.42 28.29 17.17
C ASP A 733 4.88 27.20 18.14
N PRO A 734 6.20 27.05 18.41
CA PRO A 734 6.72 26.04 19.33
C PRO A 734 6.17 26.19 20.75
N ALA A 735 5.70 27.38 21.16
CA ALA A 735 5.08 27.58 22.46
C ALA A 735 3.80 26.73 22.64
N TRP A 736 3.12 26.32 21.55
CA TRP A 736 1.94 25.46 21.63
C TRP A 736 2.28 24.05 22.12
N ALA A 737 3.50 23.57 21.86
CA ALA A 737 3.96 22.26 22.33
C ALA A 737 4.13 22.22 23.87
N SER A 738 4.32 23.35 24.53
CA SER A 738 4.49 23.43 26.00
C SER A 738 3.27 22.95 26.79
N ARG A 739 2.09 22.91 26.17
CA ARG A 739 0.86 22.32 26.75
C ARG A 739 0.95 20.80 26.94
N TRP A 740 1.96 20.17 26.33
CA TRP A 740 2.20 18.74 26.37
C TRP A 740 3.52 18.41 27.09
N PRO A 741 3.65 18.72 28.41
CA PRO A 741 4.86 18.40 29.14
C PRO A 741 5.10 16.88 29.12
N GLY A 742 6.35 16.50 28.86
CA GLY A 742 6.80 15.11 28.70
C GLY A 742 7.45 14.78 27.34
N SER A 743 7.58 15.74 26.42
CA SER A 743 8.40 15.64 25.21
C SER A 743 9.90 15.63 25.50
#